data_AF-A0A412B781-F1
#
_entry.id   AF-A0A412B781-F1
#
_cell.length_a   1.000
_cell.length_b   1.000
_cell.length_c   1.000
_cell.angle_alpha   90.00
_cell.angle_beta   90.00
_cell.angle_gamma   90.00
#
_symmetry.space_group_name_H-M   'P 1'
#
loop_
_entity.id
_entity.type
_entity.pdbx_description
1 polymer ?
#
loop_
_entity_poly.entity_id
_entity_poly.type
_entity_poly.pdbx_seq_one_letter_code
_entity_poly.pdbx_strand_id
1 'polypeptide(L)'
;MQKEHFFLGNQIAEPRSFTPRAKVVPPPVIPERNRQEHAAFIKESYNAVVEYAITALSEREKCGLPSADGVYINLDMSPKLVPQKLAQSSGASILKISEDKSDGNVDVTVYIKNEKKDWLSKKADEYADEKYNTKTGKPKNTGLIEPINAIKPADIHALYTSTEDFDKLPDNKAFLFELWITKTKEYDTVKLSDVLDKLAILKAGKNHLDFDGVDVWMIKATKQQLCELPLSIGYIEGVRPYHQPSILIKNRSESREWSELIEGEIQFALDKDSTRIGLLDSGVNNAHKLLAPALPNDRMKSAISVPDTTDHSDHGTGMAGLMLYGDLTDITYRHGGPIIIEQDLASVKIVENGHTTDPDFYGAVIEDAIYQAQTMGASIQCMAVTDGTSYDGKSTSSSASLDESIYHNGKCDRLVLVSAGNIEPPEVDATNYLESCKANAVQSPAQAWNALTVGAYTEKTIVTDESYKALAAPGNLSPMSRSSWSWRNGCNKPEIVMEGGNIAYHPVFQTTTHPDLSLITTCQDLAESLEQFHATSAATALATRLAAKIKTATPALSMLSVRGMMVHSAKWTPEMIRIGNIKDIIPLCGYGVPDEETALFSNEKYATFIFENELIPYWEKDGSNTYNQLHFYDLPWPTEVLEQMGEENVKIRITLSYYVKPSPGYAGRSNKYRYPSATLHFDLKSASESMEEFLCRRNKSEGEKRTDNDTNRWTIKQQRREQGTVQSDWIECTAAELASCGQIIIYPGQGWWKERKLANVDNVIKYSLIVSIETTKTEIYDAVETAISNRIGVQIMQEV
;
A
#
# COMPACT_ATOMS: atom_id res chain seq x y z
N MET A 1 -0.61 10.21 -18.86
CA MET A 1 0.25 9.18 -19.50
C MET A 1 1.32 8.70 -18.52
N GLN A 2 1.88 7.50 -18.71
CA GLN A 2 3.02 7.00 -17.94
C GLN A 2 4.27 7.82 -18.25
N LYS A 3 4.98 8.24 -17.19
CA LYS A 3 6.23 9.00 -17.24
C LYS A 3 7.28 8.28 -16.37
N GLU A 4 8.56 8.45 -16.69
CA GLU A 4 9.63 7.85 -15.89
C GLU A 4 9.80 8.55 -14.54
N HIS A 5 10.34 7.87 -13.53
CA HIS A 5 10.77 8.54 -12.32
C HIS A 5 12.09 9.28 -12.54
N PHE A 6 12.32 10.38 -11.82
CA PHE A 6 13.58 11.11 -11.88
C PHE A 6 14.62 10.47 -10.97
N PHE A 7 15.49 9.63 -11.55
CA PHE A 7 16.64 9.08 -10.85
C PHE A 7 17.80 10.08 -10.83
N LEU A 8 18.09 10.65 -9.67
CA LEU A 8 19.10 11.70 -9.48
C LEU A 8 20.36 11.19 -8.75
N GLY A 9 20.41 9.91 -8.39
CA GLY A 9 21.58 9.29 -7.76
C GLY A 9 22.07 10.06 -6.52
N ASN A 10 23.38 10.30 -6.43
CA ASN A 10 24.01 11.04 -5.34
C ASN A 10 24.14 12.55 -5.60
N GLN A 11 23.53 13.03 -6.67
CA GLN A 11 23.63 14.42 -7.08
C GLN A 11 22.91 15.29 -6.04
N ILE A 12 23.36 16.54 -5.86
CA ILE A 12 22.79 17.60 -4.99
C ILE A 12 22.87 17.44 -3.46
N ALA A 13 23.25 16.29 -2.91
CA ALA A 13 23.38 16.16 -1.46
C ALA A 13 24.61 16.91 -0.93
N GLU A 14 24.41 17.85 0.00
CA GLU A 14 25.47 18.60 0.65
C GLU A 14 25.77 18.04 2.05
N PRO A 15 26.97 17.48 2.31
CA PRO A 15 27.34 17.05 3.65
C PRO A 15 27.61 18.26 4.55
N ARG A 16 27.00 18.28 5.75
CA ARG A 16 27.18 19.32 6.77
C ARG A 16 27.51 18.72 8.14
N SER A 17 28.30 19.43 8.95
CA SER A 17 28.67 18.97 10.29
C SER A 17 27.45 18.90 11.21
N PHE A 18 27.22 17.79 11.91
CA PHE A 18 26.00 17.57 12.69
C PHE A 18 26.25 17.42 14.19
N THR A 19 25.46 18.12 15.00
CA THR A 19 25.33 17.92 16.45
C THR A 19 23.86 18.04 16.86
N PRO A 20 23.21 17.01 17.45
CA PRO A 20 21.77 17.03 17.71
C PRO A 20 21.35 18.00 18.83
N ARG A 21 20.10 18.51 18.76
CA ARG A 21 19.44 19.33 19.81
C ARG A 21 18.25 18.60 20.46
N ALA A 22 17.88 19.00 21.68
CA ALA A 22 16.71 18.48 22.43
C ALA A 22 15.40 19.19 22.01
N LYS A 23 14.28 18.45 22.01
CA LYS A 23 12.98 18.84 21.41
C LYS A 23 12.07 19.65 22.36
N VAL A 24 11.34 20.63 21.83
CA VAL A 24 10.18 21.33 22.44
C VAL A 24 9.00 21.24 21.46
N VAL A 25 7.75 21.15 21.93
CA VAL A 25 6.54 20.94 21.10
C VAL A 25 5.50 22.05 21.34
N PRO A 26 5.04 22.78 20.30
CA PRO A 26 3.93 23.75 20.38
C PRO A 26 2.64 23.31 19.64
N PRO A 27 1.53 24.07 19.77
CA PRO A 27 0.20 23.75 19.21
C PRO A 27 -0.05 24.25 17.75
N PRO A 28 -1.09 23.72 17.05
CA PRO A 28 -1.31 23.89 15.59
C PRO A 28 -2.08 25.16 15.13
N VAL A 29 -2.02 25.48 13.82
CA VAL A 29 -2.61 26.66 13.11
C VAL A 29 -3.44 26.22 11.87
N ILE A 30 -4.43 27.03 11.42
CA ILE A 30 -5.45 26.72 10.37
C ILE A 30 -5.53 27.88 9.32
N PRO A 31 -5.80 27.63 8.01
CA PRO A 31 -5.93 28.67 6.97
C PRO A 31 -7.29 29.43 6.94
N GLU A 32 -7.33 30.59 6.28
CA GLU A 32 -8.44 31.59 6.32
C GLU A 32 -9.27 31.61 5.00
N ARG A 33 -10.62 31.61 5.06
CA ARG A 33 -11.54 31.65 3.90
C ARG A 33 -12.66 32.69 4.05
N ASN A 34 -13.17 33.25 2.94
CA ASN A 34 -14.38 34.10 2.94
C ASN A 34 -15.67 33.27 3.02
N ARG A 35 -16.28 33.27 4.21
CA ARG A 35 -17.45 32.48 4.60
C ARG A 35 -18.70 32.69 3.73
N GLN A 36 -19.00 33.92 3.30
CA GLN A 36 -20.27 34.24 2.62
C GLN A 36 -20.28 33.76 1.17
N GLU A 37 -19.18 34.00 0.46
CA GLU A 37 -19.03 33.62 -0.95
C GLU A 37 -19.03 32.09 -1.10
N HIS A 38 -18.31 31.40 -0.23
CA HIS A 38 -18.24 29.93 -0.23
C HIS A 38 -19.61 29.28 0.03
N ALA A 39 -20.37 29.81 0.99
CA ALA A 39 -21.71 29.30 1.30
C ALA A 39 -22.68 29.43 0.11
N ALA A 40 -22.65 30.56 -0.60
CA ALA A 40 -23.50 30.81 -1.76
C ALA A 40 -23.20 29.85 -2.91
N PHE A 41 -21.91 29.65 -3.22
CA PHE A 41 -21.44 28.72 -4.25
C PHE A 41 -21.92 27.29 -4.00
N ILE A 42 -21.78 26.80 -2.76
CA ILE A 42 -22.21 25.46 -2.37
C ILE A 42 -23.73 25.30 -2.54
N LYS A 43 -24.50 26.29 -2.11
CA LYS A 43 -25.96 26.26 -2.19
C LYS A 43 -26.46 26.19 -3.64
N GLU A 44 -25.92 27.01 -4.52
CA GLU A 44 -26.32 27.06 -5.93
C GLU A 44 -25.96 25.75 -6.67
N SER A 45 -24.71 25.31 -6.54
CA SER A 45 -24.21 24.08 -7.18
C SER A 45 -25.00 22.85 -6.72
N TYR A 46 -25.26 22.75 -5.42
CA TYR A 46 -26.00 21.63 -4.84
C TYR A 46 -27.45 21.57 -5.33
N ASN A 47 -28.17 22.70 -5.31
CA ASN A 47 -29.56 22.73 -5.74
C ASN A 47 -29.70 22.36 -7.22
N ALA A 48 -28.80 22.85 -8.08
CA ALA A 48 -28.82 22.53 -9.51
C ALA A 48 -28.66 21.03 -9.78
N VAL A 49 -27.69 20.37 -9.11
CA VAL A 49 -27.44 18.92 -9.28
C VAL A 49 -28.62 18.10 -8.75
N VAL A 50 -29.16 18.45 -7.58
CA VAL A 50 -30.27 17.73 -6.96
C VAL A 50 -31.57 17.88 -7.75
N GLU A 51 -31.89 19.08 -8.24
CA GLU A 51 -33.09 19.31 -9.07
C GLU A 51 -33.04 18.54 -10.39
N TYR A 52 -31.88 18.52 -11.06
CA TYR A 52 -31.67 17.73 -12.27
C TYR A 52 -31.91 16.23 -12.01
N ALA A 53 -31.28 15.68 -10.97
CA ALA A 53 -31.40 14.26 -10.63
C ALA A 53 -32.82 13.85 -10.20
N ILE A 54 -33.50 14.66 -9.37
CA ILE A 54 -34.89 14.39 -8.98
C ILE A 54 -35.84 14.44 -10.18
N THR A 55 -35.61 15.34 -11.13
CA THR A 55 -36.42 15.43 -12.35
C THR A 55 -36.29 14.14 -13.17
N ALA A 56 -35.07 13.64 -13.37
CA ALA A 56 -34.81 12.39 -14.07
C ALA A 56 -35.49 11.18 -13.37
N LEU A 57 -35.42 11.10 -12.03
CA LEU A 57 -36.09 10.05 -11.26
C LEU A 57 -37.62 10.12 -11.36
N SER A 58 -38.20 11.32 -11.40
CA SER A 58 -39.65 11.52 -11.56
C SER A 58 -40.14 11.12 -12.96
N GLU A 59 -39.36 11.42 -14.00
CA GLU A 59 -39.66 10.98 -15.37
C GLU A 59 -39.61 9.45 -15.48
N ARG A 60 -38.62 8.83 -14.85
CA ARG A 60 -38.46 7.38 -14.78
C ARG A 60 -39.65 6.70 -14.08
N GLU A 61 -40.10 7.26 -12.96
CA GLU A 61 -41.26 6.78 -12.22
C GLU A 61 -42.55 6.86 -13.06
N LYS A 62 -42.74 7.94 -13.84
CA LYS A 62 -43.87 8.09 -14.78
C LYS A 62 -43.87 7.02 -15.86
N CYS A 63 -42.71 6.51 -16.25
CA CYS A 63 -42.56 5.41 -17.20
C CYS A 63 -42.74 4.02 -16.55
N GLY A 64 -43.02 3.94 -15.24
CA GLY A 64 -43.22 2.68 -14.52
C GLY A 64 -41.92 1.90 -14.27
N LEU A 65 -40.76 2.54 -14.45
CA LEU A 65 -39.45 1.93 -14.19
C LEU A 65 -39.09 2.06 -12.69
N PRO A 66 -38.30 1.13 -12.14
CA PRO A 66 -37.80 1.25 -10.76
C PRO A 66 -37.02 2.55 -10.57
N SER A 67 -37.30 3.29 -9.50
CA SER A 67 -36.67 4.59 -9.22
C SER A 67 -36.15 4.63 -7.79
N ALA A 68 -34.93 5.14 -7.61
CA ALA A 68 -34.34 5.35 -6.29
C ALA A 68 -35.11 6.42 -5.49
N ASP A 69 -35.10 6.32 -4.16
CA ASP A 69 -35.78 7.28 -3.26
C ASP A 69 -34.88 8.48 -2.86
N GLY A 70 -33.82 8.70 -3.63
CA GLY A 70 -32.78 9.69 -3.39
C GLY A 70 -31.81 9.76 -4.55
N VAL A 71 -30.82 10.63 -4.43
CA VAL A 71 -29.87 10.96 -5.49
C VAL A 71 -28.43 10.69 -5.05
N TYR A 72 -27.62 10.21 -5.98
CA TYR A 72 -26.17 10.12 -5.81
C TYR A 72 -25.53 11.42 -6.29
N ILE A 73 -24.67 11.99 -5.45
CA ILE A 73 -23.85 13.14 -5.81
C ILE A 73 -22.41 12.88 -5.39
N ASN A 74 -21.48 13.40 -6.18
CA ASN A 74 -20.08 13.44 -5.82
C ASN A 74 -19.76 14.81 -5.24
N LEU A 75 -19.32 14.82 -3.98
CA LEU A 75 -18.72 15.99 -3.36
C LEU A 75 -17.22 15.91 -3.57
N ASP A 76 -16.69 16.85 -4.33
CA ASP A 76 -15.25 16.99 -4.50
C ASP A 76 -14.70 17.69 -3.24
N MET A 77 -14.01 16.95 -2.38
CA MET A 77 -13.61 17.41 -1.04
C MET A 77 -12.15 17.14 -0.74
N SER A 78 -11.52 17.97 0.10
CA SER A 78 -10.15 17.68 0.56
C SER A 78 -10.13 16.49 1.56
N PRO A 79 -9.31 15.46 1.35
CA PRO A 79 -9.34 14.18 2.10
C PRO A 79 -9.15 14.33 3.61
N LYS A 80 -8.23 15.21 4.06
CA LYS A 80 -8.01 15.53 5.49
C LYS A 80 -9.17 16.16 6.22
N LEU A 81 -10.12 16.70 5.48
CA LEU A 81 -11.25 17.45 6.01
C LEU A 81 -12.58 16.74 5.77
N VAL A 82 -12.59 15.53 5.20
CA VAL A 82 -13.79 14.68 5.15
C VAL A 82 -14.20 14.38 6.59
N PRO A 83 -15.33 14.93 7.08
CA PRO A 83 -15.70 14.77 8.46
C PRO A 83 -16.00 13.31 8.74
N GLN A 84 -15.30 12.68 9.68
CA GLN A 84 -15.71 11.38 10.24
C GLN A 84 -17.17 11.40 10.75
N LYS A 85 -17.70 12.60 11.06
CA LYS A 85 -19.09 12.85 11.47
C LYS A 85 -20.11 12.95 10.33
N LEU A 86 -19.70 12.99 9.06
CA LEU A 86 -20.65 12.97 7.93
C LEU A 86 -21.47 11.68 7.97
N ALA A 87 -20.82 10.55 8.32
CA ALA A 87 -21.43 9.24 8.55
C ALA A 87 -22.45 9.19 9.71
N GLN A 88 -22.45 10.18 10.61
CA GLN A 88 -23.35 10.26 11.78
C GLN A 88 -24.32 11.45 11.72
N SER A 89 -24.24 12.29 10.68
CA SER A 89 -25.04 13.50 10.55
C SER A 89 -26.37 13.23 9.85
N SER A 90 -27.47 13.77 10.38
CA SER A 90 -28.80 13.56 9.83
C SER A 90 -28.98 14.26 8.47
N GLY A 91 -28.76 13.52 7.36
CA GLY A 91 -29.21 13.96 6.03
C GLY A 91 -28.60 13.27 4.80
N ALA A 92 -27.32 12.87 4.84
CA ALA A 92 -26.62 12.22 3.71
C ALA A 92 -25.79 11.02 4.21
N SER A 93 -25.58 10.03 3.35
CA SER A 93 -24.77 8.84 3.66
C SER A 93 -23.59 8.78 2.72
N ILE A 94 -22.36 8.79 3.27
CA ILE A 94 -21.15 8.51 2.49
C ILE A 94 -21.20 7.05 2.09
N LEU A 95 -21.07 6.79 0.79
CA LEU A 95 -21.07 5.44 0.24
C LEU A 95 -19.66 5.05 -0.16
N LYS A 96 -19.03 5.89 -0.97
CA LYS A 96 -17.69 5.67 -1.47
C LYS A 96 -16.91 6.96 -1.33
N ILE A 97 -15.66 6.83 -0.90
CA ILE A 97 -14.66 7.87 -1.05
C ILE A 97 -13.75 7.32 -2.13
N SER A 98 -13.69 7.99 -3.29
CA SER A 98 -12.75 7.59 -4.34
C SER A 98 -11.34 7.65 -3.80
N GLU A 99 -10.41 6.97 -4.47
CA GLU A 99 -9.01 7.30 -4.29
C GLU A 99 -8.80 8.80 -4.54
N ASP A 100 -7.76 9.36 -3.92
CA ASP A 100 -7.34 10.73 -4.22
C ASP A 100 -7.30 10.86 -5.72
N LYS A 101 -8.13 11.76 -6.25
CA LYS A 101 -8.11 11.99 -7.66
C LYS A 101 -6.73 12.47 -8.00
N SER A 102 -6.47 12.42 -9.29
CA SER A 102 -5.48 13.29 -9.88
C SER A 102 -5.60 14.71 -9.32
N ASP A 103 -6.83 15.11 -8.90
CA ASP A 103 -7.24 16.32 -8.18
C ASP A 103 -7.13 16.44 -6.65
N GLY A 104 -6.35 15.58 -5.94
CA GLY A 104 -5.96 15.63 -4.50
C GLY A 104 -7.06 15.94 -3.47
N ASN A 105 -8.26 16.08 -3.99
CA ASN A 105 -9.55 15.93 -3.44
C ASN A 105 -9.94 14.48 -3.69
N VAL A 106 -10.84 14.02 -2.85
CA VAL A 106 -11.55 12.79 -3.03
C VAL A 106 -12.93 13.13 -3.59
N ASP A 107 -13.44 12.31 -4.51
CA ASP A 107 -14.88 12.24 -4.70
C ASP A 107 -15.46 11.50 -3.50
N VAL A 108 -16.14 12.25 -2.64
CA VAL A 108 -17.02 11.67 -1.64
C VAL A 108 -18.37 11.46 -2.30
N THR A 109 -18.61 10.25 -2.80
CA THR A 109 -19.91 9.85 -3.29
C THR A 109 -20.86 9.69 -2.11
N VAL A 110 -21.87 10.56 -2.07
CA VAL A 110 -22.92 10.53 -1.04
C VAL A 110 -24.27 10.25 -1.66
N TYR A 111 -25.12 9.56 -0.90
CA TYR A 111 -26.52 9.38 -1.22
C TYR A 111 -27.41 10.22 -0.33
N ILE A 112 -28.37 10.92 -0.95
CA ILE A 112 -29.27 11.86 -0.29
C ILE A 112 -30.70 11.51 -0.63
N LYS A 113 -31.48 11.14 0.40
CA LYS A 113 -32.91 10.87 0.24
C LYS A 113 -33.68 12.10 -0.24
N ASN A 114 -34.73 11.89 -1.03
CA ASN A 114 -35.59 12.95 -1.56
C ASN A 114 -36.17 13.85 -0.46
N GLU A 115 -36.53 13.28 0.69
CA GLU A 115 -37.04 14.02 1.86
C GLU A 115 -35.98 14.90 2.56
N LYS A 116 -34.70 14.69 2.25
CA LYS A 116 -33.53 15.45 2.73
C LYS A 116 -32.90 16.28 1.62
N LYS A 117 -33.58 16.51 0.50
CA LYS A 117 -33.06 17.27 -0.63
C LYS A 117 -32.50 18.65 -0.27
N ASP A 118 -33.02 19.33 0.76
CA ASP A 118 -32.52 20.64 1.21
C ASP A 118 -31.39 20.55 2.27
N TRP A 119 -30.79 19.38 2.49
CA TRP A 119 -29.86 19.15 3.60
C TRP A 119 -28.63 20.06 3.51
N LEU A 120 -27.88 19.98 2.40
CA LEU A 120 -26.63 20.73 2.27
C LEU A 120 -26.91 22.23 2.10
N SER A 121 -27.98 22.61 1.42
CA SER A 121 -28.39 24.01 1.27
C SER A 121 -28.74 24.67 2.62
N LYS A 122 -29.47 23.98 3.51
CA LYS A 122 -29.71 24.46 4.89
C LYS A 122 -28.41 24.57 5.70
N LYS A 123 -27.47 23.64 5.49
CA LYS A 123 -26.17 23.64 6.18
C LYS A 123 -25.27 24.78 5.72
N ALA A 124 -25.31 25.13 4.44
CA ALA A 124 -24.66 26.30 3.89
C ALA A 124 -25.28 27.60 4.44
N ASP A 125 -26.62 27.70 4.54
CA ASP A 125 -27.30 28.86 5.14
C ASP A 125 -26.91 29.05 6.63
N GLU A 126 -26.90 27.98 7.41
CA GLU A 126 -26.41 28.00 8.80
C GLU A 126 -24.91 28.34 8.88
N TYR A 127 -24.12 27.87 7.91
CA TYR A 127 -22.71 28.20 7.80
C TYR A 127 -22.52 29.65 7.39
N ALA A 128 -23.43 30.33 6.69
CA ALA A 128 -23.29 31.75 6.33
C ALA A 128 -23.70 32.71 7.45
N ASP A 129 -24.74 32.39 8.22
CA ASP A 129 -25.33 33.31 9.19
C ASP A 129 -24.62 33.29 10.55
N GLU A 130 -24.10 34.47 10.97
CA GLU A 130 -23.39 34.66 12.24
C GLU A 130 -24.22 34.31 13.48
N LYS A 131 -25.56 34.38 13.38
CA LYS A 131 -26.50 34.00 14.45
C LYS A 131 -26.30 32.54 14.90
N TYR A 132 -25.79 31.68 14.03
CA TYR A 132 -25.60 30.26 14.31
C TYR A 132 -24.20 29.92 14.83
N ASN A 133 -23.30 30.90 15.01
CA ASN A 133 -21.95 30.66 15.52
C ASN A 133 -21.96 29.85 16.82
N THR A 134 -20.95 29.01 16.99
CA THR A 134 -20.76 28.23 18.21
C THR A 134 -20.48 29.14 19.40
N LYS A 135 -20.57 28.60 20.63
CA LYS A 135 -20.21 29.33 21.86
C LYS A 135 -18.75 29.84 21.88
N THR A 136 -17.90 29.30 21.00
CA THR A 136 -16.49 29.71 20.82
C THR A 136 -16.30 30.69 19.65
N GLY A 137 -17.38 31.20 19.05
CA GLY A 137 -17.35 32.18 17.97
C GLY A 137 -17.08 31.62 16.57
N LYS A 138 -17.00 30.28 16.40
CA LYS A 138 -16.77 29.66 15.09
C LYS A 138 -18.08 29.50 14.29
N PRO A 139 -18.08 29.62 12.95
CA PRO A 139 -19.27 29.34 12.14
C PRO A 139 -19.85 27.94 12.40
N LYS A 140 -21.17 27.80 12.28
CA LYS A 140 -21.80 26.47 12.38
C LYS A 140 -21.48 25.66 11.14
N ASN A 141 -21.29 24.35 11.28
CA ASN A 141 -20.99 23.45 10.16
C ASN A 141 -19.69 23.77 9.39
N THR A 142 -18.77 24.59 9.93
CA THR A 142 -17.43 24.87 9.39
C THR A 142 -16.77 23.61 8.85
N GLY A 143 -16.67 22.55 9.67
CA GLY A 143 -16.02 21.31 9.25
C GLY A 143 -16.73 20.56 8.12
N LEU A 144 -17.98 20.87 7.77
CA LEU A 144 -18.70 20.23 6.66
C LEU A 144 -18.65 21.07 5.38
N ILE A 145 -18.80 22.38 5.48
CA ILE A 145 -18.98 23.27 4.32
C ILE A 145 -17.65 23.74 3.74
N GLU A 146 -16.69 24.12 4.60
CA GLU A 146 -15.37 24.58 4.16
C GLU A 146 -14.62 23.55 3.30
N PRO A 147 -14.71 22.23 3.53
CA PRO A 147 -13.96 21.26 2.74
C PRO A 147 -14.48 20.97 1.33
N ILE A 148 -15.68 21.42 0.98
CA ILE A 148 -16.31 21.10 -0.32
C ILE A 148 -15.82 22.09 -1.38
N ASN A 149 -15.23 21.58 -2.45
CA ASN A 149 -14.67 22.36 -3.55
C ASN A 149 -15.55 22.36 -4.80
N ALA A 150 -16.27 21.27 -5.07
CA ALA A 150 -17.26 21.17 -6.14
C ALA A 150 -18.33 20.11 -5.84
N ILE A 151 -19.44 20.16 -6.57
CA ILE A 151 -20.55 19.20 -6.46
C ILE A 151 -20.91 18.75 -7.88
N LYS A 152 -20.93 17.44 -8.12
CA LYS A 152 -21.21 16.83 -9.43
C LYS A 152 -22.28 15.74 -9.31
N PRO A 153 -23.07 15.48 -10.38
CA PRO A 153 -23.87 14.27 -10.43
C PRO A 153 -22.96 13.03 -10.40
N ALA A 154 -23.41 11.96 -9.75
CA ALA A 154 -22.69 10.68 -9.72
C ALA A 154 -23.48 9.62 -10.48
N ASP A 155 -22.79 8.86 -11.33
CA ASP A 155 -23.33 7.77 -12.13
C ASP A 155 -22.61 6.44 -11.81
N ILE A 156 -22.76 5.45 -12.69
CA ILE A 156 -22.12 4.15 -12.50
C ILE A 156 -20.58 4.23 -12.47
N HIS A 157 -19.94 5.19 -13.14
CA HIS A 157 -18.48 5.32 -13.13
C HIS A 157 -17.95 5.68 -11.73
N ALA A 158 -18.71 6.48 -10.98
CA ALA A 158 -18.37 6.80 -9.59
C ALA A 158 -18.43 5.56 -8.70
N LEU A 159 -19.34 4.62 -9.00
CA LEU A 159 -19.61 3.43 -8.20
C LEU A 159 -18.82 2.20 -8.66
N TYR A 160 -18.34 2.15 -9.90
CA TYR A 160 -17.54 1.04 -10.42
C TYR A 160 -16.09 1.08 -9.90
N THR A 161 -15.37 -0.05 -9.96
CA THR A 161 -13.99 -0.20 -9.48
C THR A 161 -13.00 0.72 -10.17
N SER A 162 -13.04 0.78 -11.50
CA SER A 162 -12.22 1.64 -12.35
C SER A 162 -13.03 2.17 -13.53
N THR A 163 -12.95 3.49 -13.79
CA THR A 163 -13.61 4.10 -14.96
C THR A 163 -13.14 3.48 -16.27
N GLU A 164 -11.82 3.27 -16.41
CA GLU A 164 -11.24 2.70 -17.62
C GLU A 164 -11.68 1.24 -17.84
N ASP A 165 -11.79 0.45 -16.77
CA ASP A 165 -12.23 -0.94 -16.86
C ASP A 165 -13.71 -1.03 -17.21
N PHE A 166 -14.53 -0.15 -16.63
CA PHE A 166 -15.94 -0.04 -16.99
C PHE A 166 -16.10 0.28 -18.48
N ASP A 167 -15.28 1.19 -19.00
CA ASP A 167 -15.33 1.60 -20.41
C ASP A 167 -14.96 0.46 -21.36
N LYS A 168 -14.02 -0.40 -20.97
CA LYS A 168 -13.61 -1.59 -21.72
C LYS A 168 -14.64 -2.73 -21.72
N LEU A 169 -15.69 -2.68 -20.90
CA LEU A 169 -16.73 -3.72 -20.88
C LEU A 169 -17.47 -3.79 -22.23
N PRO A 170 -17.65 -5.00 -22.80
CA PRO A 170 -18.47 -5.17 -24.00
C PRO A 170 -19.95 -4.85 -23.75
N ASP A 171 -20.57 -4.04 -24.63
CA ASP A 171 -21.97 -3.60 -24.47
C ASP A 171 -23.00 -4.76 -24.43
N ASN A 172 -22.76 -5.81 -25.22
CA ASN A 172 -23.74 -6.88 -25.49
C ASN A 172 -23.45 -8.20 -24.78
N LYS A 173 -22.59 -8.22 -23.75
CA LYS A 173 -22.24 -9.45 -23.02
C LYS A 173 -22.49 -9.26 -21.53
N ALA A 174 -23.14 -10.26 -20.92
CA ALA A 174 -23.40 -10.25 -19.49
C ALA A 174 -22.26 -10.95 -18.72
N PHE A 175 -21.75 -10.29 -17.70
CA PHE A 175 -20.68 -10.78 -16.82
C PHE A 175 -21.18 -10.84 -15.38
N LEU A 176 -20.43 -11.55 -14.53
CA LEU A 176 -20.67 -11.58 -13.10
C LEU A 176 -20.05 -10.35 -12.44
N PHE A 177 -20.82 -9.70 -11.58
CA PHE A 177 -20.39 -8.56 -10.79
C PHE A 177 -20.87 -8.71 -9.35
N GLU A 178 -20.07 -8.18 -8.45
CA GLU A 178 -20.44 -7.91 -7.08
C GLU A 178 -21.16 -6.55 -7.01
N LEU A 179 -22.34 -6.52 -6.40
CA LEU A 179 -23.10 -5.32 -6.10
C LEU A 179 -23.08 -5.09 -4.58
N TRP A 180 -22.35 -4.07 -4.15
CA TRP A 180 -22.11 -3.71 -2.75
C TRP A 180 -23.13 -2.67 -2.29
N ILE A 181 -23.93 -2.97 -1.27
CA ILE A 181 -24.99 -2.11 -0.74
C ILE A 181 -24.78 -1.80 0.75
N THR A 182 -24.72 -0.54 1.13
CA THR A 182 -24.65 -0.14 2.55
C THR A 182 -25.99 -0.40 3.26
N LYS A 183 -25.97 -1.07 4.42
CA LYS A 183 -27.17 -1.37 5.20
C LYS A 183 -27.69 -0.16 5.96
N THR A 184 -28.96 0.17 5.74
CA THR A 184 -29.70 1.18 6.50
C THR A 184 -30.85 0.55 7.29
N LYS A 185 -31.51 1.31 8.16
CA LYS A 185 -32.70 0.81 8.90
C LYS A 185 -33.86 0.43 7.98
N GLU A 186 -33.90 0.96 6.77
CA GLU A 186 -34.94 0.71 5.76
C GLU A 186 -34.46 -0.24 4.67
N TYR A 187 -33.26 -0.80 4.82
CA TYR A 187 -32.72 -1.78 3.90
C TYR A 187 -33.58 -3.04 3.93
N ASP A 188 -34.08 -3.42 2.76
CA ASP A 188 -34.96 -4.56 2.56
C ASP A 188 -34.49 -5.34 1.33
N THR A 189 -34.06 -6.57 1.57
CA THR A 189 -33.53 -7.49 0.56
C THR A 189 -34.60 -7.92 -0.45
N VAL A 190 -35.87 -7.95 -0.05
CA VAL A 190 -37.00 -8.24 -0.95
C VAL A 190 -37.20 -7.07 -1.92
N LYS A 191 -37.18 -5.83 -1.42
CA LYS A 191 -37.29 -4.63 -2.27
C LYS A 191 -36.14 -4.55 -3.28
N LEU A 192 -34.91 -4.84 -2.85
CA LEU A 192 -33.75 -4.89 -3.75
C LEU A 192 -33.91 -5.98 -4.82
N SER A 193 -34.32 -7.19 -4.39
CA SER A 193 -34.59 -8.32 -5.28
C SER A 193 -35.62 -7.98 -6.36
N ASP A 194 -36.73 -7.32 -5.99
CA ASP A 194 -37.78 -6.89 -6.92
C ASP A 194 -37.28 -5.85 -7.94
N VAL A 195 -36.39 -4.94 -7.52
CA VAL A 195 -35.79 -3.94 -8.41
C VAL A 195 -34.87 -4.62 -9.43
N LEU A 196 -34.01 -5.55 -9.00
CA LEU A 196 -33.13 -6.31 -9.89
C LEU A 196 -33.92 -7.13 -10.92
N ASP A 197 -35.02 -7.76 -10.49
CA ASP A 197 -35.91 -8.52 -11.39
C ASP A 197 -36.56 -7.61 -12.45
N LYS A 198 -37.00 -6.39 -12.07
CA LYS A 198 -37.55 -5.40 -13.02
C LYS A 198 -36.52 -4.86 -14.01
N LEU A 199 -35.24 -4.83 -13.63
CA LEU A 199 -34.14 -4.48 -14.53
C LEU A 199 -33.66 -5.66 -15.39
N ALA A 200 -34.30 -6.83 -15.27
CA ALA A 200 -33.88 -8.09 -15.87
C ALA A 200 -32.43 -8.47 -15.53
N ILE A 201 -31.94 -8.05 -14.36
CA ILE A 201 -30.62 -8.41 -13.85
C ILE A 201 -30.75 -9.73 -13.09
N LEU A 202 -30.04 -10.75 -13.56
CA LEU A 202 -30.08 -12.06 -12.93
C LEU A 202 -29.27 -12.02 -11.63
N LYS A 203 -29.89 -12.42 -10.52
CA LYS A 203 -29.19 -12.72 -9.27
C LYS A 203 -28.52 -14.10 -9.44
N ALA A 204 -27.20 -14.17 -9.31
CA ALA A 204 -26.47 -15.42 -9.41
C ALA A 204 -26.15 -15.91 -7.98
N GLY A 205 -26.60 -17.13 -7.64
CA GLY A 205 -26.66 -17.59 -6.24
C GLY A 205 -27.96 -17.18 -5.55
N LYS A 206 -28.39 -17.91 -4.51
CA LYS A 206 -29.61 -17.60 -3.72
C LYS A 206 -29.33 -16.77 -2.47
N ASN A 207 -28.06 -16.64 -2.06
CA ASN A 207 -27.67 -15.88 -0.87
C ASN A 207 -26.87 -14.63 -1.26
N HIS A 208 -27.11 -13.55 -0.52
CA HIS A 208 -26.25 -12.36 -0.47
C HIS A 208 -25.34 -12.47 0.75
N LEU A 209 -24.18 -11.81 0.71
CA LEU A 209 -23.26 -11.77 1.84
C LEU A 209 -23.63 -10.63 2.79
N ASP A 210 -24.14 -11.03 3.94
CA ASP A 210 -24.56 -10.15 5.03
C ASP A 210 -23.37 -9.85 5.96
N PHE A 211 -22.77 -8.67 5.82
CA PHE A 211 -21.82 -8.09 6.76
C PHE A 211 -22.49 -7.01 7.63
N ASP A 212 -21.90 -6.71 8.80
CA ASP A 212 -22.46 -5.79 9.81
C ASP A 212 -22.90 -4.42 9.26
N GLY A 213 -22.21 -3.90 8.22
CA GLY A 213 -22.52 -2.62 7.59
C GLY A 213 -22.90 -2.67 6.11
N VAL A 214 -22.70 -3.82 5.44
CA VAL A 214 -22.75 -3.93 3.98
C VAL A 214 -23.37 -5.26 3.57
N ASP A 215 -24.14 -5.25 2.48
CA ASP A 215 -24.69 -6.42 1.83
C ASP A 215 -24.11 -6.56 0.42
N VAL A 216 -23.57 -7.72 0.08
CA VAL A 216 -22.96 -7.95 -1.24
C VAL A 216 -23.77 -8.96 -2.02
N TRP A 217 -24.24 -8.55 -3.19
CA TRP A 217 -25.04 -9.36 -4.10
C TRP A 217 -24.24 -9.76 -5.32
N MET A 218 -24.28 -11.04 -5.67
CA MET A 218 -23.73 -11.49 -6.94
C MET A 218 -24.80 -11.33 -8.03
N ILE A 219 -24.49 -10.51 -9.04
CA ILE A 219 -25.39 -10.22 -10.15
C ILE A 219 -24.74 -10.57 -11.49
N LYS A 220 -25.55 -10.96 -12.46
CA LYS A 220 -25.15 -11.11 -13.85
C LYS A 220 -25.84 -10.04 -14.68
N ALA A 221 -25.06 -9.10 -15.21
CA ALA A 221 -25.55 -7.89 -15.87
C ALA A 221 -24.73 -7.54 -17.12
N THR A 222 -25.34 -6.81 -18.07
CA THR A 222 -24.61 -6.13 -19.17
C THR A 222 -24.16 -4.74 -18.75
N LYS A 223 -23.25 -4.12 -19.51
CA LYS A 223 -22.83 -2.72 -19.27
C LYS A 223 -24.01 -1.76 -19.19
N GLN A 224 -24.98 -1.90 -20.10
CA GLN A 224 -26.20 -1.08 -20.11
C GLN A 224 -27.04 -1.28 -18.83
N GLN A 225 -27.18 -2.52 -18.35
CA GLN A 225 -27.91 -2.80 -17.11
C GLN A 225 -27.22 -2.21 -15.87
N LEU A 226 -25.88 -2.17 -15.86
CA LEU A 226 -25.13 -1.53 -14.77
C LEU A 226 -25.41 -0.02 -14.69
N CYS A 227 -25.53 0.67 -15.83
CA CYS A 227 -25.89 2.09 -15.87
C CYS A 227 -27.26 2.41 -15.24
N GLU A 228 -28.17 1.43 -15.17
CA GLU A 228 -29.51 1.58 -14.59
C GLU A 228 -29.53 1.48 -13.05
N LEU A 229 -28.49 0.91 -12.44
CA LEU A 229 -28.43 0.65 -11.00
C LEU A 229 -28.51 1.92 -10.15
N PRO A 230 -27.72 3.00 -10.39
CA PRO A 230 -27.73 4.21 -9.56
C PRO A 230 -29.07 4.97 -9.64
N LEU A 231 -29.83 4.78 -10.72
CA LEU A 231 -31.16 5.39 -10.91
C LEU A 231 -32.27 4.60 -10.22
N SER A 232 -32.00 3.34 -9.88
CA SER A 232 -33.02 2.38 -9.43
C SER A 232 -32.86 1.97 -7.96
N ILE A 233 -31.64 2.03 -7.44
CA ILE A 233 -31.26 1.51 -6.12
C ILE A 233 -30.45 2.58 -5.38
N GLY A 234 -30.84 2.89 -4.14
CA GLY A 234 -30.07 3.74 -3.23
C GLY A 234 -29.00 2.97 -2.47
N TYR A 235 -28.03 3.67 -1.90
CA TYR A 235 -27.00 3.11 -1.02
C TYR A 235 -26.02 2.10 -1.65
N ILE A 236 -25.78 2.16 -2.96
CA ILE A 236 -24.73 1.38 -3.63
C ILE A 236 -23.35 1.94 -3.25
N GLU A 237 -22.52 1.14 -2.59
CA GLU A 237 -21.14 1.46 -2.23
C GLU A 237 -20.17 1.10 -3.35
N GLY A 238 -20.49 0.10 -4.17
CA GLY A 238 -19.71 -0.20 -5.36
C GLY A 238 -20.23 -1.32 -6.24
N VAL A 239 -19.75 -1.36 -7.48
CA VAL A 239 -19.95 -2.47 -8.42
C VAL A 239 -18.59 -2.96 -8.89
N ARG A 240 -18.31 -4.26 -8.72
CA ARG A 240 -16.99 -4.85 -9.00
C ARG A 240 -17.12 -6.06 -9.92
N PRO A 241 -16.23 -6.28 -10.90
CA PRO A 241 -16.24 -7.52 -11.66
C PRO A 241 -15.91 -8.69 -10.73
N TYR A 242 -16.57 -9.83 -10.93
CA TYR A 242 -16.27 -11.05 -10.18
C TYR A 242 -15.61 -12.09 -11.08
N HIS A 243 -14.41 -12.50 -10.67
CA HIS A 243 -13.65 -13.58 -11.28
C HIS A 243 -13.72 -14.78 -10.36
N GLN A 244 -14.25 -15.91 -10.83
CA GLN A 244 -14.44 -17.10 -10.00
C GLN A 244 -13.17 -17.96 -10.04
N PRO A 245 -12.38 -18.05 -8.95
CA PRO A 245 -11.12 -18.80 -8.95
C PRO A 245 -11.34 -20.32 -9.08
N SER A 246 -12.40 -20.86 -8.44
CA SER A 246 -12.65 -22.31 -8.39
C SER A 246 -12.86 -22.98 -9.75
N ILE A 247 -13.20 -22.23 -10.80
CA ILE A 247 -13.38 -22.80 -12.15
C ILE A 247 -12.07 -23.41 -12.67
N LEU A 248 -10.93 -22.80 -12.32
CA LEU A 248 -9.62 -23.22 -12.80
C LEU A 248 -9.18 -24.55 -12.19
N ILE A 249 -9.67 -24.89 -11.00
CA ILE A 249 -9.19 -26.05 -10.23
C ILE A 249 -10.32 -27.03 -9.88
N LYS A 250 -11.43 -26.98 -10.61
CA LYS A 250 -12.61 -27.80 -10.34
C LYS A 250 -12.32 -29.30 -10.34
N ASN A 251 -11.43 -29.75 -11.20
CA ASN A 251 -10.88 -31.11 -11.26
C ASN A 251 -9.58 -31.11 -12.07
N ARG A 252 -8.89 -32.27 -12.08
CA ARG A 252 -7.63 -32.46 -12.82
C ARG A 252 -7.68 -32.05 -14.30
N SER A 253 -8.78 -32.37 -14.99
CA SER A 253 -8.94 -32.07 -16.43
C SER A 253 -9.03 -30.57 -16.65
N GLU A 254 -9.91 -29.88 -15.91
CA GLU A 254 -10.06 -28.42 -16.00
C GLU A 254 -8.76 -27.71 -15.64
N SER A 255 -8.10 -28.12 -14.55
CA SER A 255 -6.81 -27.58 -14.12
C SER A 255 -5.75 -27.64 -15.22
N ARG A 256 -5.64 -28.79 -15.90
CA ARG A 256 -4.72 -28.95 -17.02
C ARG A 256 -5.14 -28.15 -18.26
N GLU A 257 -6.41 -28.19 -18.64
CA GLU A 257 -6.93 -27.46 -19.81
C GLU A 257 -6.70 -25.95 -19.66
N TRP A 258 -6.99 -25.40 -18.48
CA TRP A 258 -6.70 -24.00 -18.17
C TRP A 258 -5.21 -23.70 -18.19
N SER A 259 -4.37 -24.56 -17.62
CA SER A 259 -2.91 -24.37 -17.69
C SER A 259 -2.41 -24.34 -19.14
N GLU A 260 -2.92 -25.20 -20.02
CA GLU A 260 -2.53 -25.23 -21.44
C GLU A 260 -3.04 -23.99 -22.20
N LEU A 261 -4.22 -23.47 -21.86
CA LEU A 261 -4.74 -22.22 -22.42
C LEU A 261 -3.91 -21.01 -21.97
N ILE A 262 -3.60 -20.92 -20.67
CA ILE A 262 -2.76 -19.85 -20.11
C ILE A 262 -1.35 -19.87 -20.72
N GLU A 263 -0.77 -21.06 -20.90
CA GLU A 263 0.52 -21.24 -21.57
C GLU A 263 0.54 -20.59 -22.96
N GLY A 264 -0.57 -20.71 -23.72
CA GLY A 264 -0.71 -20.14 -25.06
C GLY A 264 -0.76 -18.60 -25.10
N GLU A 265 -1.10 -17.95 -23.99
CA GLU A 265 -1.20 -16.49 -23.89
C GLU A 265 0.09 -15.83 -23.38
N ILE A 266 1.03 -16.62 -22.85
CA ILE A 266 2.27 -16.13 -22.25
C ILE A 266 3.41 -16.06 -23.29
N GLN A 267 4.15 -14.95 -23.27
CA GLN A 267 5.39 -14.78 -24.02
C GLN A 267 6.53 -14.38 -23.07
N PHE A 268 7.61 -15.14 -23.11
CA PHE A 268 8.81 -14.86 -22.33
C PHE A 268 9.75 -13.96 -23.12
N ALA A 269 10.04 -12.78 -22.57
CA ALA A 269 11.05 -11.85 -23.05
C ALA A 269 12.25 -11.89 -22.10
N LEU A 270 12.92 -13.04 -22.06
CA LEU A 270 14.03 -13.30 -21.14
C LEU A 270 15.38 -13.19 -21.85
N ASP A 271 16.31 -12.49 -21.21
CA ASP A 271 17.72 -12.43 -21.61
C ASP A 271 18.65 -12.49 -20.38
N LYS A 272 19.92 -12.18 -20.58
CA LYS A 272 20.95 -12.24 -19.52
C LYS A 272 20.81 -11.12 -18.48
N ASP A 273 20.14 -10.02 -18.84
CA ASP A 273 19.98 -8.80 -18.04
C ASP A 273 18.58 -8.76 -17.39
N SER A 274 17.68 -9.69 -17.74
CA SER A 274 16.41 -9.92 -17.05
C SER A 274 16.55 -10.00 -15.53
N THR A 275 15.61 -9.35 -14.83
CA THR A 275 15.57 -9.39 -13.37
C THR A 275 15.31 -10.81 -12.88
N ARG A 276 16.24 -11.35 -12.07
CA ARG A 276 16.11 -12.68 -11.48
C ARG A 276 15.63 -12.62 -10.05
N ILE A 277 14.66 -13.47 -9.73
CA ILE A 277 14.08 -13.60 -8.40
C ILE A 277 14.45 -14.96 -7.81
N GLY A 278 14.95 -14.98 -6.58
CA GLY A 278 15.24 -16.21 -5.85
C GLY A 278 14.09 -16.60 -4.93
N LEU A 279 13.67 -17.85 -4.98
CA LEU A 279 12.73 -18.44 -4.04
C LEU A 279 13.50 -19.27 -3.00
N LEU A 280 13.37 -18.91 -1.73
CA LEU A 280 13.94 -19.65 -0.59
C LEU A 280 12.80 -20.40 0.11
N ASP A 281 12.54 -21.64 -0.31
CA ASP A 281 11.35 -22.40 0.12
C ASP A 281 11.57 -23.92 0.08
N SER A 282 10.55 -24.71 -0.26
CA SER A 282 10.50 -26.17 -0.27
C SER A 282 11.06 -26.83 -1.53
N GLY A 283 11.54 -26.02 -2.48
CA GLY A 283 11.94 -26.44 -3.82
C GLY A 283 10.93 -25.96 -4.87
N VAL A 284 11.10 -26.38 -6.13
CA VAL A 284 10.13 -26.11 -7.21
C VAL A 284 10.06 -27.30 -8.15
N ASN A 285 8.88 -27.72 -8.59
CA ASN A 285 8.79 -28.62 -9.74
C ASN A 285 8.86 -27.83 -11.06
N ASN A 286 10.08 -27.57 -11.53
CA ASN A 286 10.31 -26.78 -12.75
C ASN A 286 9.98 -27.54 -14.06
N ALA A 287 9.56 -28.81 -13.99
CA ALA A 287 8.96 -29.50 -15.13
C ALA A 287 7.55 -28.99 -15.47
N HIS A 288 6.95 -28.18 -14.59
CA HIS A 288 5.70 -27.48 -14.87
C HIS A 288 5.86 -26.57 -16.09
N LYS A 289 4.97 -26.68 -17.09
CA LYS A 289 5.11 -26.00 -18.38
C LYS A 289 5.18 -24.48 -18.28
N LEU A 290 4.41 -23.89 -17.36
CA LEU A 290 4.49 -22.46 -17.08
C LEU A 290 5.85 -22.07 -16.48
N LEU A 291 6.48 -22.90 -15.65
CA LEU A 291 7.71 -22.54 -14.96
C LEU A 291 8.98 -22.86 -15.76
N ALA A 292 8.96 -23.91 -16.57
CA ALA A 292 10.13 -24.43 -17.28
C ALA A 292 10.92 -23.37 -18.09
N PRO A 293 10.28 -22.41 -18.79
CA PRO A 293 11.02 -21.38 -19.53
C PRO A 293 11.78 -20.39 -18.63
N ALA A 294 11.28 -20.15 -17.41
CA ALA A 294 11.85 -19.18 -16.47
C ALA A 294 12.76 -19.80 -15.39
N LEU A 295 12.71 -21.13 -15.20
CA LEU A 295 13.48 -21.83 -14.18
C LEU A 295 14.17 -23.10 -14.74
N PRO A 296 15.39 -22.99 -15.29
CA PRO A 296 16.19 -24.14 -15.70
C PRO A 296 16.81 -24.89 -14.50
N ASN A 297 17.16 -26.15 -14.70
CA ASN A 297 17.67 -27.07 -13.65
C ASN A 297 18.94 -26.56 -12.94
N ASP A 298 19.82 -25.84 -13.64
CA ASP A 298 21.07 -25.32 -13.07
C ASP A 298 20.87 -24.11 -12.13
N ARG A 299 19.64 -23.59 -12.07
CA ARG A 299 19.21 -22.52 -11.14
C ARG A 299 18.40 -23.04 -9.96
N MET A 300 18.53 -24.33 -9.64
CA MET A 300 17.93 -24.96 -8.49
C MET A 300 19.01 -25.54 -7.58
N LYS A 301 18.98 -25.20 -6.29
CA LYS A 301 19.91 -25.70 -5.28
C LYS A 301 19.21 -26.00 -3.96
N SER A 302 19.96 -26.51 -2.99
CA SER A 302 19.50 -26.83 -1.65
C SER A 302 20.52 -26.33 -0.63
N ALA A 303 20.03 -25.62 0.39
CA ALA A 303 20.82 -25.17 1.54
C ALA A 303 20.67 -26.12 2.75
N ILE A 304 19.81 -27.13 2.64
CA ILE A 304 19.51 -28.09 3.71
C ILE A 304 20.01 -29.49 3.41
N SER A 305 21.26 -29.69 3.00
CA SER A 305 21.94 -31.00 2.85
C SER A 305 21.16 -32.15 2.17
N VAL A 306 20.05 -31.86 1.50
CA VAL A 306 19.22 -32.80 0.75
C VAL A 306 19.54 -32.61 -0.73
N PRO A 307 19.88 -33.67 -1.48
CA PRO A 307 20.28 -33.54 -2.88
C PRO A 307 19.16 -33.08 -3.82
N ASP A 308 17.91 -33.37 -3.45
CA ASP A 308 16.74 -33.05 -4.27
C ASP A 308 16.30 -31.60 -4.05
N THR A 309 16.08 -30.90 -5.15
CA THR A 309 15.67 -29.50 -5.20
C THR A 309 14.21 -29.33 -5.63
N THR A 310 13.52 -30.45 -5.87
CA THR A 310 12.11 -30.50 -6.25
C THR A 310 11.23 -30.27 -5.02
N ASP A 311 10.08 -29.66 -5.25
CA ASP A 311 9.04 -29.47 -4.25
C ASP A 311 8.24 -30.76 -4.03
N HIS A 312 7.99 -31.09 -2.77
CA HIS A 312 7.16 -32.24 -2.33
C HIS A 312 6.03 -31.81 -1.38
N SER A 313 5.73 -30.52 -1.32
CA SER A 313 4.76 -29.90 -0.40
C SER A 313 3.75 -28.99 -1.08
N ASP A 314 3.87 -28.81 -2.40
CA ASP A 314 3.10 -27.89 -3.26
C ASP A 314 3.41 -26.38 -2.98
N HIS A 315 3.99 -26.05 -1.82
CA HIS A 315 4.21 -24.68 -1.39
C HIS A 315 5.16 -23.87 -2.29
N GLY A 316 6.34 -24.41 -2.60
CA GLY A 316 7.35 -23.68 -3.36
C GLY A 316 6.98 -23.53 -4.84
N THR A 317 6.35 -24.55 -5.42
CA THR A 317 5.84 -24.49 -6.80
C THR A 317 4.69 -23.48 -6.91
N GLY A 318 3.78 -23.44 -5.94
CA GLY A 318 2.74 -22.43 -5.86
C GLY A 318 3.27 -21.01 -5.77
N MET A 319 4.30 -20.78 -4.95
CA MET A 319 4.96 -19.48 -4.87
C MET A 319 5.63 -19.06 -6.17
N ALA A 320 6.32 -19.98 -6.86
CA ALA A 320 6.98 -19.70 -8.13
C ALA A 320 6.01 -19.18 -9.20
N GLY A 321 4.80 -19.77 -9.27
CA GLY A 321 3.74 -19.30 -10.17
C GLY A 321 3.30 -17.86 -9.85
N LEU A 322 3.00 -17.55 -8.59
CA LEU A 322 2.59 -16.20 -8.18
C LEU A 322 3.71 -15.16 -8.41
N MET A 323 4.97 -15.53 -8.20
CA MET A 323 6.13 -14.64 -8.44
C MET A 323 6.27 -14.26 -9.92
N LEU A 324 5.91 -15.14 -10.85
CA LEU A 324 5.93 -14.84 -12.28
C LEU A 324 4.66 -14.12 -12.72
N TYR A 325 3.50 -14.68 -12.37
CA TYR A 325 2.25 -14.35 -13.05
C TYR A 325 1.34 -13.42 -12.25
N GLY A 326 1.44 -13.45 -10.92
CA GLY A 326 0.34 -13.02 -10.07
C GLY A 326 -0.75 -14.09 -9.98
N ASP A 327 -1.97 -13.71 -9.62
CA ASP A 327 -3.11 -14.64 -9.61
C ASP A 327 -3.48 -15.06 -11.04
N LEU A 328 -3.40 -16.36 -11.33
CA LEU A 328 -3.75 -16.90 -12.65
C LEU A 328 -5.23 -16.72 -12.99
N THR A 329 -6.07 -16.48 -11.97
CA THR A 329 -7.47 -16.08 -12.18
C THR A 329 -7.52 -14.78 -12.99
N ASP A 330 -6.72 -13.77 -12.65
CA ASP A 330 -6.75 -12.47 -13.34
C ASP A 330 -6.29 -12.57 -14.79
N ILE A 331 -5.32 -13.44 -15.06
CA ILE A 331 -4.86 -13.76 -16.42
C ILE A 331 -6.01 -14.34 -17.26
N THR A 332 -6.80 -15.23 -16.68
CA THR A 332 -7.88 -15.93 -17.38
C THR A 332 -9.01 -15.00 -17.80
N TYR A 333 -9.35 -14.02 -16.96
CA TYR A 333 -10.44 -13.07 -17.23
C TYR A 333 -9.97 -11.81 -17.98
N ARG A 334 -8.66 -11.64 -18.17
CA ARG A 334 -8.11 -10.54 -18.96
C ARG A 334 -8.54 -10.63 -20.42
N HIS A 335 -8.78 -9.47 -21.02
CA HIS A 335 -9.04 -9.34 -22.45
C HIS A 335 -7.95 -8.50 -23.12
N GLY A 336 -7.29 -9.07 -24.13
CA GLY A 336 -6.40 -8.36 -25.04
C GLY A 336 -4.90 -8.61 -24.82
N GLY A 337 -4.22 -8.93 -25.93
CA GLY A 337 -2.76 -9.00 -26.09
C GLY A 337 -2.06 -10.14 -25.33
N PRO A 338 -0.88 -10.60 -25.81
CA PRO A 338 -0.08 -11.58 -25.08
C PRO A 338 0.43 -11.00 -23.75
N ILE A 339 0.63 -11.86 -22.76
CA ILE A 339 1.23 -11.51 -21.47
C ILE A 339 2.73 -11.66 -21.56
N ILE A 340 3.44 -10.54 -21.46
CA ILE A 340 4.91 -10.52 -21.51
C ILE A 340 5.47 -10.75 -20.10
N ILE A 341 6.37 -11.72 -19.98
CA ILE A 341 7.13 -12.02 -18.76
C ILE A 341 8.60 -11.69 -18.99
N GLU A 342 9.14 -10.77 -18.19
CA GLU A 342 10.48 -10.19 -18.34
C GLU A 342 11.44 -10.56 -17.19
N GLN A 343 10.92 -11.28 -16.19
CA GLN A 343 11.63 -11.75 -15.01
C GLN A 343 11.74 -13.27 -15.00
N ASP A 344 12.82 -13.78 -14.43
CA ASP A 344 13.08 -15.22 -14.32
C ASP A 344 13.38 -15.65 -12.89
N LEU A 345 13.52 -16.97 -12.66
CA LEU A 345 13.57 -17.54 -11.31
C LEU A 345 14.90 -18.23 -11.01
N ALA A 346 15.23 -18.28 -9.72
CA ALA A 346 16.13 -19.25 -9.12
C ALA A 346 15.45 -19.84 -7.89
N SER A 347 15.78 -21.07 -7.51
CA SER A 347 15.22 -21.73 -6.32
C SER A 347 16.33 -22.28 -5.44
N VAL A 348 16.21 -22.04 -4.13
CA VAL A 348 17.03 -22.69 -3.11
C VAL A 348 16.11 -23.32 -2.09
N LYS A 349 16.19 -24.64 -1.97
CA LYS A 349 15.44 -25.40 -0.97
C LYS A 349 16.02 -25.19 0.42
N ILE A 350 15.20 -24.72 1.35
CA ILE A 350 15.54 -24.44 2.76
C ILE A 350 14.67 -25.22 3.76
N VAL A 351 13.63 -25.91 3.28
CA VAL A 351 12.72 -26.73 4.10
C VAL A 351 12.28 -27.97 3.32
N GLU A 352 12.01 -29.07 4.02
CA GLU A 352 11.45 -30.29 3.44
C GLU A 352 10.64 -31.06 4.47
N ASN A 353 9.50 -31.61 4.05
CA ASN A 353 8.69 -32.47 4.90
C ASN A 353 9.48 -33.71 5.35
N GLY A 354 9.52 -33.94 6.66
CA GLY A 354 10.29 -35.04 7.26
C GLY A 354 11.78 -34.72 7.46
N HIS A 355 12.25 -33.55 7.03
CA HIS A 355 13.54 -33.00 7.43
C HIS A 355 13.36 -32.03 8.60
N THR A 356 14.27 -32.05 9.57
CA THR A 356 14.26 -31.10 10.69
C THR A 356 15.62 -30.44 10.78
N THR A 357 15.66 -29.15 10.44
CA THR A 357 16.81 -28.30 10.73
C THR A 357 16.75 -27.92 12.21
N ASP A 358 17.86 -28.14 12.92
CA ASP A 358 17.99 -27.69 14.30
C ASP A 358 17.92 -26.14 14.34
N PRO A 359 17.07 -25.55 15.21
CA PRO A 359 16.90 -24.09 15.29
C PRO A 359 18.18 -23.28 15.43
N ASP A 360 19.23 -23.84 16.04
CA ASP A 360 20.53 -23.18 16.16
C ASP A 360 21.19 -22.92 14.79
N PHE A 361 20.77 -23.66 13.75
CA PHE A 361 21.29 -23.57 12.38
C PHE A 361 20.40 -22.82 11.41
N TYR A 362 19.21 -22.32 11.82
CA TYR A 362 18.34 -21.54 10.93
C TYR A 362 19.05 -20.34 10.32
N GLY A 363 19.83 -19.61 11.11
CA GLY A 363 20.62 -18.48 10.61
C GLY A 363 21.65 -18.88 9.54
N ALA A 364 22.33 -20.02 9.73
CA ALA A 364 23.30 -20.54 8.77
C ALA A 364 22.64 -20.99 7.45
N VAL A 365 21.47 -21.63 7.53
CA VAL A 365 20.68 -22.00 6.34
C VAL A 365 20.22 -20.76 5.58
N ILE A 366 19.75 -19.72 6.27
CA ILE A 366 19.36 -18.44 5.63
C ILE A 366 20.55 -17.79 4.92
N GLU A 367 21.70 -17.71 5.59
CA GLU A 367 22.93 -17.13 5.03
C GLU A 367 23.39 -17.87 3.77
N ASP A 368 23.44 -19.21 3.83
CA ASP A 368 23.82 -20.06 2.70
C ASP A 368 22.81 -19.94 1.56
N ALA A 369 21.50 -19.97 1.86
CA ALA A 369 20.47 -19.88 0.84
C ALA A 369 20.49 -18.55 0.07
N ILE A 370 20.62 -17.42 0.78
CA ILE A 370 20.75 -16.09 0.16
C ILE A 370 22.04 -16.02 -0.66
N TYR A 371 23.15 -16.55 -0.15
CA TYR A 371 24.41 -16.60 -0.88
C TYR A 371 24.28 -17.42 -2.18
N GLN A 372 23.74 -18.63 -2.09
CA GLN A 372 23.51 -19.50 -3.24
C GLN A 372 22.61 -18.84 -4.29
N ALA A 373 21.49 -18.24 -3.88
CA ALA A 373 20.60 -17.51 -4.78
C ALA A 373 21.33 -16.35 -5.48
N GLN A 374 22.13 -15.58 -4.76
CA GLN A 374 22.92 -14.50 -5.35
C GLN A 374 23.96 -15.02 -6.35
N THR A 375 24.61 -16.16 -6.09
CA THR A 375 25.53 -16.77 -7.07
C THR A 375 24.84 -17.20 -8.37
N MET A 376 23.52 -17.43 -8.32
CA MET A 376 22.69 -17.70 -9.49
C MET A 376 22.15 -16.42 -10.14
N GLY A 377 22.53 -15.23 -9.65
CA GLY A 377 22.13 -13.93 -10.19
C GLY A 377 20.88 -13.33 -9.56
N ALA A 378 20.26 -13.98 -8.56
CA ALA A 378 19.10 -13.43 -7.88
C ALA A 378 19.52 -12.45 -6.77
N SER A 379 19.18 -11.16 -6.90
CA SER A 379 19.38 -10.16 -5.83
C SER A 379 18.12 -9.86 -5.02
N ILE A 380 16.96 -10.27 -5.53
CA ILE A 380 15.65 -10.16 -4.87
C ILE A 380 15.23 -11.56 -4.44
N GLN A 381 14.94 -11.74 -3.15
CA GLN A 381 14.60 -13.05 -2.56
C GLN A 381 13.18 -13.04 -2.00
N CYS A 382 12.45 -14.12 -2.24
CA CYS A 382 11.18 -14.44 -1.61
C CYS A 382 11.41 -15.51 -0.55
N MET A 383 10.96 -15.27 0.69
CA MET A 383 11.06 -16.27 1.77
C MET A 383 9.77 -16.27 2.58
N ALA A 384 8.94 -17.30 2.44
CA ALA A 384 7.70 -17.44 3.19
C ALA A 384 7.76 -18.51 4.29
N VAL A 385 8.97 -18.97 4.63
CA VAL A 385 9.21 -19.93 5.72
C VAL A 385 9.46 -19.17 7.01
N THR A 386 8.61 -19.39 8.02
CA THR A 386 8.73 -18.80 9.36
C THR A 386 8.95 -19.87 10.43
N ASP A 387 9.45 -19.44 11.58
CA ASP A 387 9.68 -20.26 12.76
C ASP A 387 8.93 -19.70 13.99
N GLY A 388 8.68 -20.57 14.98
CA GLY A 388 7.99 -20.23 16.22
C GLY A 388 8.91 -19.77 17.36
N THR A 389 10.16 -19.39 17.08
CA THR A 389 11.17 -19.14 18.12
C THR A 389 10.98 -17.81 18.88
N SER A 390 10.27 -16.84 18.28
CA SER A 390 10.01 -15.54 18.91
C SER A 390 8.69 -14.92 18.46
N TYR A 391 8.03 -14.27 19.42
CA TYR A 391 6.75 -13.55 19.25
C TYR A 391 6.76 -12.16 19.88
N ASP A 392 7.88 -11.72 20.48
CA ASP A 392 7.95 -10.48 21.26
C ASP A 392 8.69 -9.33 20.53
N GLY A 393 9.01 -9.54 19.25
CA GLY A 393 9.74 -8.60 18.40
C GLY A 393 11.23 -8.49 18.72
N LYS A 394 11.78 -9.30 19.62
CA LYS A 394 13.23 -9.35 19.83
C LYS A 394 13.91 -10.11 18.70
N SER A 395 15.12 -9.66 18.38
CA SER A 395 15.99 -10.30 17.40
C SER A 395 16.31 -11.74 17.83
N THR A 396 16.13 -12.69 16.91
CA THR A 396 16.60 -14.08 17.01
C THR A 396 17.94 -14.22 16.29
N SER A 397 18.61 -15.37 16.44
CA SER A 397 19.76 -15.71 15.59
C SER A 397 19.37 -15.67 14.12
N SER A 398 18.24 -16.28 13.75
CA SER A 398 17.69 -16.26 12.38
C SER A 398 17.46 -14.85 11.84
N SER A 399 16.79 -13.98 12.60
CA SER A 399 16.51 -12.60 12.15
C SER A 399 17.78 -11.75 12.06
N ALA A 400 18.76 -12.00 12.94
CA ALA A 400 20.05 -11.31 12.90
C ALA A 400 20.93 -11.77 11.74
N SER A 401 20.96 -13.08 11.45
CA SER A 401 21.61 -13.64 10.26
C SER A 401 20.96 -13.14 8.97
N LEU A 402 19.64 -13.00 8.95
CA LEU A 402 18.93 -12.36 7.85
C LEU A 402 19.35 -10.89 7.67
N ASP A 403 19.40 -10.12 8.76
CA ASP A 403 19.84 -8.72 8.71
C ASP A 403 21.30 -8.58 8.24
N GLU A 404 22.21 -9.43 8.73
CA GLU A 404 23.63 -9.44 8.33
C GLU A 404 23.78 -9.85 6.87
N SER A 405 23.01 -10.86 6.42
CA SER A 405 22.96 -11.30 5.03
C SER A 405 22.50 -10.20 4.10
N ILE A 406 21.48 -9.43 4.47
CA ILE A 406 20.96 -8.32 3.66
C ILE A 406 21.94 -7.13 3.65
N TYR A 407 22.56 -6.83 4.80
CA TYR A 407 23.57 -5.79 4.92
C TYR A 407 24.81 -6.08 4.05
N HIS A 408 25.22 -7.36 3.99
CA HIS A 408 26.29 -7.89 3.13
C HIS A 408 27.56 -7.05 3.16
N ASN A 409 28.12 -6.85 4.37
CA ASN A 409 29.32 -6.05 4.59
C ASN A 409 29.21 -4.63 3.99
N GLY A 410 28.04 -4.00 4.11
CA GLY A 410 27.79 -2.64 3.64
C GLY A 410 27.53 -2.51 2.14
N LYS A 411 27.54 -3.60 1.37
CA LYS A 411 27.21 -3.55 -0.06
C LYS A 411 25.76 -3.15 -0.28
N CYS A 412 24.85 -3.64 0.57
CA CYS A 412 23.39 -3.41 0.49
C CYS A 412 22.80 -3.79 -0.88
N ASP A 413 23.31 -4.85 -1.49
CA ASP A 413 22.98 -5.32 -2.85
C ASP A 413 21.94 -6.45 -2.87
N ARG A 414 21.27 -6.72 -1.73
CA ARG A 414 20.27 -7.77 -1.56
C ARG A 414 18.95 -7.17 -1.05
N LEU A 415 17.83 -7.69 -1.54
CA LEU A 415 16.49 -7.45 -1.01
C LEU A 415 15.86 -8.80 -0.65
N VAL A 416 15.34 -8.92 0.56
CA VAL A 416 14.57 -10.10 0.98
C VAL A 416 13.19 -9.64 1.42
N LEU A 417 12.17 -10.24 0.82
CA LEU A 417 10.79 -10.13 1.23
C LEU A 417 10.43 -11.35 2.06
N VAL A 418 9.89 -11.11 3.25
CA VAL A 418 9.61 -12.16 4.23
C VAL A 418 8.15 -12.12 4.68
N SER A 419 7.51 -13.28 4.76
CA SER A 419 6.12 -13.37 5.20
C SER A 419 5.98 -13.05 6.69
N ALA A 420 4.86 -12.43 7.08
CA ALA A 420 4.58 -12.14 8.50
C ALA A 420 4.25 -13.40 9.33
N GLY A 421 3.97 -14.52 8.66
CA GLY A 421 3.47 -15.76 9.25
C GLY A 421 1.94 -15.81 9.30
N ASN A 422 1.40 -17.02 9.43
CA ASN A 422 -0.04 -17.28 9.25
C ASN A 422 -0.75 -17.59 10.58
N ILE A 423 -2.00 -17.14 10.70
CA ILE A 423 -2.94 -17.67 11.69
C ILE A 423 -3.68 -18.82 11.02
N GLU A 424 -3.64 -20.00 11.63
CA GLU A 424 -4.32 -21.17 11.06
C GLU A 424 -5.84 -20.98 11.14
N PRO A 425 -6.63 -21.41 10.14
CA PRO A 425 -8.07 -21.15 10.14
C PRO A 425 -8.78 -21.54 11.44
N PRO A 426 -8.52 -22.70 12.07
CA PRO A 426 -9.15 -23.07 13.34
C PRO A 426 -8.81 -22.16 14.53
N GLU A 427 -7.76 -21.34 14.44
CA GLU A 427 -7.33 -20.40 15.49
C GLU A 427 -8.01 -19.03 15.36
N VAL A 428 -8.71 -18.78 14.26
CA VAL A 428 -9.37 -17.50 13.98
C VAL A 428 -10.73 -17.43 14.66
N ASP A 429 -10.93 -16.40 15.48
CA ASP A 429 -12.25 -16.06 16.02
C ASP A 429 -13.12 -15.46 14.90
N ALA A 430 -14.05 -16.26 14.37
CA ALA A 430 -14.99 -15.85 13.33
C ALA A 430 -15.89 -14.66 13.72
N THR A 431 -16.03 -14.36 15.02
CA THR A 431 -16.82 -13.22 15.48
C THR A 431 -15.98 -11.94 15.62
N ASN A 432 -14.65 -12.08 15.72
CA ASN A 432 -13.75 -10.95 15.92
C ASN A 432 -12.33 -11.23 15.40
N TYR A 433 -12.22 -11.49 14.10
CA TYR A 433 -10.96 -11.95 13.50
C TYR A 433 -9.83 -10.89 13.60
N LEU A 434 -10.16 -9.60 13.67
CA LEU A 434 -9.15 -8.55 13.85
C LEU A 434 -8.48 -8.63 15.23
N GLU A 435 -9.19 -9.06 16.27
CA GLU A 435 -8.55 -9.34 17.57
C GLU A 435 -7.66 -10.59 17.48
N SER A 436 -8.00 -11.56 16.64
CA SER A 436 -7.09 -12.70 16.34
C SER A 436 -5.80 -12.19 15.68
N CYS A 437 -5.89 -11.24 14.75
CA CYS A 437 -4.72 -10.61 14.11
C CYS A 437 -3.86 -9.82 15.11
N LYS A 438 -4.47 -9.13 16.07
CA LYS A 438 -3.76 -8.42 17.15
C LYS A 438 -3.12 -9.35 18.17
N ALA A 439 -3.77 -10.47 18.47
CA ALA A 439 -3.32 -11.46 19.44
C ALA A 439 -2.15 -12.30 18.90
N ASN A 440 -2.07 -12.49 17.58
CA ASN A 440 -1.02 -13.29 16.94
C ASN A 440 0.10 -12.42 16.38
N ALA A 441 1.24 -12.49 17.07
CA ALA A 441 2.44 -11.73 16.72
C ALA A 441 3.10 -12.26 15.43
N VAL A 442 3.67 -11.35 14.63
CA VAL A 442 4.59 -11.67 13.53
C VAL A 442 5.66 -12.68 13.98
N GLN A 443 5.93 -13.68 13.14
CA GLN A 443 6.86 -14.78 13.43
C GLN A 443 8.30 -14.46 13.02
N SER A 444 9.25 -15.21 13.58
CA SER A 444 10.66 -15.13 13.17
C SER A 444 10.84 -15.80 11.79
N PRO A 445 11.75 -15.31 10.93
CA PRO A 445 12.69 -14.19 11.12
C PRO A 445 12.15 -12.81 10.68
N ALA A 446 10.82 -12.66 10.51
CA ALA A 446 10.21 -11.48 9.91
C ALA A 446 10.25 -10.21 10.78
N GLN A 447 10.77 -10.29 12.00
CA GLN A 447 11.13 -9.14 12.83
C GLN A 447 12.49 -8.51 12.47
N ALA A 448 13.22 -9.08 11.50
CA ALA A 448 14.45 -8.50 10.94
C ALA A 448 14.24 -7.04 10.50
N TRP A 449 15.24 -6.20 10.77
CA TRP A 449 15.18 -4.76 10.52
C TRP A 449 15.35 -4.39 9.06
N ASN A 450 16.13 -5.16 8.30
CA ASN A 450 16.51 -4.90 6.92
C ASN A 450 15.55 -5.55 5.92
N ALA A 451 14.96 -6.71 6.26
CA ALA A 451 13.98 -7.38 5.41
C ALA A 451 12.68 -6.57 5.30
N LEU A 452 12.01 -6.64 4.15
CA LEU A 452 10.67 -6.10 3.97
C LEU A 452 9.65 -7.18 4.37
N THR A 453 8.90 -6.95 5.44
CA THR A 453 7.92 -7.91 5.94
C THR A 453 6.56 -7.66 5.33
N VAL A 454 5.93 -8.72 4.84
CA VAL A 454 4.69 -8.69 4.07
C VAL A 454 3.59 -9.40 4.84
N GLY A 455 2.54 -8.66 5.20
CA GLY A 455 1.28 -9.22 5.71
C GLY A 455 0.27 -9.46 4.59
N ALA A 456 -0.91 -9.95 4.96
CA ALA A 456 -1.96 -10.26 4.00
C ALA A 456 -3.20 -9.38 4.22
N TYR A 457 -3.72 -8.81 3.13
CA TYR A 457 -5.07 -8.25 3.05
C TYR A 457 -5.88 -9.06 2.04
N THR A 458 -7.18 -8.79 1.88
CA THR A 458 -7.97 -9.49 0.88
C THR A 458 -9.08 -8.68 0.24
N GLU A 459 -9.24 -8.80 -1.07
CA GLU A 459 -10.40 -8.41 -1.86
C GLU A 459 -11.32 -9.61 -2.17
N LYS A 460 -10.85 -10.84 -1.92
CA LYS A 460 -11.58 -12.09 -2.22
C LYS A 460 -12.61 -12.37 -1.14
N THR A 461 -13.88 -12.07 -1.42
CA THR A 461 -14.94 -12.17 -0.39
C THR A 461 -16.14 -13.02 -0.83
N ILE A 462 -16.17 -13.48 -2.06
CA ILE A 462 -17.34 -14.19 -2.58
C ILE A 462 -17.09 -15.68 -2.69
N VAL A 463 -18.11 -16.44 -2.28
CA VAL A 463 -18.16 -17.89 -2.40
C VAL A 463 -19.41 -18.28 -3.17
N THR A 464 -19.27 -19.18 -4.15
CA THR A 464 -20.42 -19.67 -4.93
C THR A 464 -21.27 -20.70 -4.17
N ASP A 465 -20.68 -21.41 -3.22
CA ASP A 465 -21.39 -22.28 -2.28
C ASP A 465 -21.96 -21.47 -1.10
N GLU A 466 -23.28 -21.38 -1.10
CA GLU A 466 -24.12 -20.68 -0.13
C GLU A 466 -23.94 -21.09 1.34
N SER A 467 -23.36 -22.26 1.59
CA SER A 467 -23.10 -22.75 2.95
C SER A 467 -21.89 -22.07 3.60
N TYR A 468 -21.05 -21.40 2.81
CA TYR A 468 -19.86 -20.68 3.24
C TYR A 468 -20.08 -19.16 3.22
N LYS A 469 -19.41 -18.45 4.13
CA LYS A 469 -19.36 -16.99 4.15
C LYS A 469 -17.93 -16.51 4.34
N ALA A 470 -17.48 -15.55 3.55
CA ALA A 470 -16.19 -14.92 3.79
C ALA A 470 -16.18 -14.15 5.11
N LEU A 471 -15.04 -14.15 5.78
CA LEU A 471 -14.90 -13.58 7.11
C LEU A 471 -14.47 -12.11 7.10
N ALA A 472 -13.47 -11.76 6.28
CA ALA A 472 -13.05 -10.37 6.11
C ALA A 472 -13.84 -9.66 5.01
N ALA A 473 -14.10 -8.37 5.23
CA ALA A 473 -14.57 -7.44 4.20
C ALA A 473 -13.46 -7.15 3.18
N PRO A 474 -13.78 -6.72 1.95
CA PRO A 474 -12.80 -6.54 0.90
C PRO A 474 -11.95 -5.30 1.20
N GLY A 475 -10.68 -5.36 0.88
CA GLY A 475 -9.72 -4.33 1.27
C GLY A 475 -9.38 -4.37 2.76
N ASN A 476 -9.97 -5.24 3.57
CA ASN A 476 -9.62 -5.40 4.97
C ASN A 476 -8.46 -6.42 5.12
N LEU A 477 -7.91 -6.50 6.33
CA LEU A 477 -6.84 -7.44 6.64
C LEU A 477 -7.33 -8.88 6.44
N SER A 478 -6.48 -9.74 5.87
CA SER A 478 -6.79 -11.16 5.78
C SER A 478 -6.87 -11.75 7.19
N PRO A 479 -7.87 -12.59 7.51
CA PRO A 479 -7.95 -13.22 8.83
C PRO A 479 -6.76 -14.13 9.17
N MET A 480 -5.94 -14.47 8.18
CA MET A 480 -4.73 -15.29 8.32
C MET A 480 -3.47 -14.44 8.58
N SER A 481 -3.55 -13.11 8.62
CA SER A 481 -2.38 -12.25 8.80
C SER A 481 -2.01 -12.05 10.28
N ARG A 482 -0.72 -12.19 10.59
CA ARG A 482 -0.14 -11.80 11.89
C ARG A 482 0.30 -10.33 11.90
N SER A 483 0.48 -9.75 13.10
CA SER A 483 0.77 -8.31 13.26
C SER A 483 1.80 -8.00 14.34
N SER A 484 2.41 -6.81 14.34
CA SER A 484 3.29 -6.36 15.43
C SER A 484 2.55 -5.65 16.56
N TRP A 485 1.21 -5.67 16.55
CA TRP A 485 0.40 -4.89 17.47
C TRP A 485 0.71 -5.19 18.95
N SER A 486 1.00 -6.45 19.27
CA SER A 486 1.36 -6.91 20.62
C SER A 486 2.80 -6.60 21.04
N TRP A 487 3.66 -6.12 20.13
CA TRP A 487 5.07 -5.88 20.42
C TRP A 487 5.31 -4.63 21.25
N ARG A 488 6.05 -4.78 22.34
CA ARG A 488 6.39 -3.68 23.25
C ARG A 488 7.49 -2.77 22.72
N ASN A 489 8.29 -3.23 21.75
CA ASN A 489 9.38 -2.46 21.15
C ASN A 489 8.86 -1.37 20.19
N GLY A 490 7.60 -1.49 19.73
CA GLY A 490 6.96 -0.53 18.82
C GLY A 490 7.40 -0.62 17.36
N CYS A 491 8.19 -1.63 16.98
CA CYS A 491 8.63 -1.85 15.60
C CYS A 491 7.43 -1.99 14.65
N ASN A 492 7.51 -1.35 13.49
CA ASN A 492 6.43 -1.40 12.50
C ASN A 492 6.60 -2.65 11.64
N LYS A 493 5.81 -3.70 11.89
CA LYS A 493 5.75 -4.92 11.08
C LYS A 493 4.29 -5.38 10.97
N PRO A 494 3.80 -5.80 9.80
CA PRO A 494 4.49 -5.77 8.50
C PRO A 494 4.73 -4.33 8.01
N GLU A 495 5.60 -4.15 7.02
CA GLU A 495 5.77 -2.84 6.37
C GLU A 495 4.70 -2.60 5.29
N ILE A 496 4.26 -3.65 4.61
CA ILE A 496 3.22 -3.60 3.57
C ILE A 496 2.30 -4.82 3.69
N VAL A 497 1.15 -4.75 3.04
CA VAL A 497 0.24 -5.90 2.88
C VAL A 497 -0.07 -6.12 1.40
N MET A 498 -0.20 -7.39 0.99
CA MET A 498 -0.61 -7.80 -0.37
C MET A 498 -1.77 -8.81 -0.29
N GLU A 499 -2.44 -9.09 -1.42
CA GLU A 499 -3.55 -10.05 -1.46
C GLU A 499 -3.06 -11.42 -0.97
N GLY A 500 -3.74 -11.97 0.04
CA GLY A 500 -3.45 -13.29 0.60
C GLY A 500 -4.69 -14.16 0.72
N GLY A 501 -5.83 -13.78 0.14
CA GLY A 501 -7.07 -14.51 0.29
C GLY A 501 -7.72 -14.37 1.67
N ASN A 502 -8.85 -15.04 1.81
CA ASN A 502 -9.78 -14.89 2.94
C ASN A 502 -10.12 -16.26 3.54
N ILE A 503 -10.75 -16.25 4.71
CA ILE A 503 -11.27 -17.44 5.36
C ILE A 503 -12.76 -17.54 5.09
N ALA A 504 -13.23 -18.76 4.83
CA ALA A 504 -14.63 -19.10 4.80
C ALA A 504 -15.10 -19.61 6.17
N TYR A 505 -16.25 -19.15 6.63
CA TYR A 505 -16.99 -19.71 7.75
C TYR A 505 -18.10 -20.63 7.25
N HIS A 506 -18.13 -21.87 7.73
CA HIS A 506 -19.19 -22.85 7.50
C HIS A 506 -19.81 -23.30 8.83
N PRO A 507 -21.15 -23.50 8.94
CA PRO A 507 -21.78 -23.90 10.21
C PRO A 507 -21.26 -25.20 10.83
N VAL A 508 -20.73 -26.12 10.01
CA VAL A 508 -20.18 -27.42 10.46
C VAL A 508 -18.66 -27.40 10.53
N PHE A 509 -17.99 -26.78 9.56
CA PHE A 509 -16.52 -26.81 9.47
C PHE A 509 -15.87 -25.64 10.20
N GLN A 510 -16.68 -24.69 10.70
CA GLN A 510 -16.24 -23.42 11.26
C GLN A 510 -15.36 -22.67 10.25
N THR A 511 -14.26 -22.09 10.70
CA THR A 511 -13.29 -21.37 9.86
C THR A 511 -12.43 -22.35 9.06
N THR A 512 -12.44 -22.20 7.73
CA THR A 512 -11.71 -23.04 6.78
C THR A 512 -11.27 -22.24 5.56
N THR A 513 -10.29 -22.76 4.81
CA THR A 513 -9.92 -22.23 3.49
C THR A 513 -10.98 -22.60 2.45
N HIS A 514 -11.10 -21.79 1.39
CA HIS A 514 -11.99 -22.07 0.26
C HIS A 514 -11.36 -21.59 -1.07
N PRO A 515 -11.49 -22.36 -2.18
CA PRO A 515 -10.95 -21.97 -3.49
C PRO A 515 -11.38 -20.59 -3.96
N ASP A 516 -12.67 -20.26 -3.84
CA ASP A 516 -13.20 -18.95 -4.26
C ASP A 516 -12.64 -17.77 -3.45
N LEU A 517 -12.07 -18.04 -2.27
CA LEU A 517 -11.46 -17.04 -1.39
C LEU A 517 -9.92 -17.06 -1.46
N SER A 518 -9.35 -17.81 -2.40
CA SER A 518 -7.91 -18.02 -2.57
C SER A 518 -7.42 -17.51 -3.93
N LEU A 519 -6.12 -17.31 -4.06
CA LEU A 519 -5.47 -17.08 -5.35
C LEU A 519 -5.30 -18.42 -6.08
N ILE A 520 -5.14 -18.40 -7.41
CA ILE A 520 -4.81 -19.59 -8.21
C ILE A 520 -3.39 -19.48 -8.76
N THR A 521 -2.63 -20.57 -8.67
CA THR A 521 -1.23 -20.63 -9.09
C THR A 521 -0.85 -22.03 -9.59
N THR A 522 0.41 -22.24 -9.98
CA THR A 522 0.98 -23.51 -10.44
C THR A 522 1.14 -24.52 -9.31
N CYS A 523 0.82 -25.78 -9.54
CA CYS A 523 1.01 -26.87 -8.59
C CYS A 523 2.22 -27.75 -8.97
N GLN A 524 2.82 -28.44 -8.00
CA GLN A 524 3.86 -29.43 -8.30
C GLN A 524 3.31 -30.71 -8.94
N ASP A 525 2.06 -31.13 -8.66
CA ASP A 525 1.47 -32.26 -9.37
C ASP A 525 1.14 -31.87 -10.81
N LEU A 526 1.91 -32.37 -11.77
CA LEU A 526 1.70 -32.06 -13.18
C LEU A 526 0.33 -32.53 -13.72
N ALA A 527 -0.34 -33.48 -13.05
CA ALA A 527 -1.70 -33.89 -13.40
C ALA A 527 -2.78 -32.94 -12.87
N GLU A 528 -2.48 -32.20 -11.80
CA GLU A 528 -3.28 -31.12 -11.22
C GLU A 528 -2.49 -29.82 -11.37
N SER A 529 -2.25 -29.36 -12.61
CA SER A 529 -1.26 -28.32 -12.91
C SER A 529 -1.49 -26.97 -12.18
N LEU A 530 -2.70 -26.69 -11.72
CA LEU A 530 -3.08 -25.49 -10.99
C LEU A 530 -3.70 -25.82 -9.63
N GLU A 531 -3.44 -24.98 -8.62
CA GLU A 531 -3.94 -25.11 -7.25
C GLU A 531 -4.40 -23.79 -6.63
N GLN A 532 -5.12 -23.88 -5.50
CA GLN A 532 -5.44 -22.72 -4.65
C GLN A 532 -4.24 -22.34 -3.75
N PHE A 533 -4.02 -21.05 -3.52
CA PHE A 533 -2.93 -20.54 -2.69
C PHE A 533 -3.37 -19.32 -1.89
N HIS A 534 -2.88 -19.16 -0.66
CA HIS A 534 -3.40 -18.15 0.27
C HIS A 534 -2.39 -17.76 1.37
N ALA A 535 -2.88 -16.96 2.31
CA ALA A 535 -2.21 -16.38 3.45
C ALA A 535 -0.98 -15.52 3.09
N THR A 536 -0.07 -15.33 4.05
CA THR A 536 1.08 -14.42 3.89
C THR A 536 2.13 -14.94 2.92
N SER A 537 2.14 -16.24 2.59
CA SER A 537 2.97 -16.81 1.53
C SER A 537 2.57 -16.27 0.15
N ALA A 538 1.27 -16.27 -0.17
CA ALA A 538 0.76 -15.69 -1.41
C ALA A 538 1.10 -14.19 -1.51
N ALA A 539 0.83 -13.46 -0.41
CA ALA A 539 1.12 -12.03 -0.32
C ALA A 539 2.62 -11.73 -0.56
N THR A 540 3.52 -12.54 0.00
CA THR A 540 4.98 -12.37 -0.15
C THR A 540 5.45 -12.68 -1.58
N ALA A 541 4.87 -13.68 -2.23
CA ALA A 541 5.14 -13.97 -3.64
C ALA A 541 4.74 -12.79 -4.55
N LEU A 542 3.55 -12.23 -4.34
CA LEU A 542 3.07 -11.04 -5.07
C LEU A 542 3.93 -9.80 -4.80
N ALA A 543 4.32 -9.56 -3.55
CA ALA A 543 5.23 -8.47 -3.20
C ALA A 543 6.57 -8.62 -3.92
N THR A 544 7.07 -9.86 -4.03
CA THR A 544 8.36 -10.13 -4.69
C THR A 544 8.27 -9.90 -6.19
N ARG A 545 7.13 -10.26 -6.80
CA ARG A 545 6.84 -9.91 -8.19
C ARG A 545 6.84 -8.40 -8.41
N LEU A 546 6.23 -7.63 -7.52
CA LEU A 546 6.25 -6.16 -7.60
C LEU A 546 7.69 -5.62 -7.50
N ALA A 547 8.50 -6.12 -6.56
CA ALA A 547 9.91 -5.73 -6.44
C ALA A 547 10.68 -5.98 -7.74
N ALA A 548 10.44 -7.12 -8.38
CA ALA A 548 11.06 -7.46 -9.65
C ALA A 548 10.61 -6.53 -10.79
N LYS A 549 9.31 -6.21 -10.87
CA LYS A 549 8.80 -5.23 -11.84
C LYS A 549 9.42 -3.86 -11.69
N ILE A 550 9.55 -3.34 -10.45
CA ILE A 550 10.23 -2.07 -10.18
C ILE A 550 11.68 -2.11 -10.68
N LYS A 551 12.38 -3.21 -10.39
CA LYS A 551 13.77 -3.39 -10.84
C LYS A 551 13.89 -3.52 -12.36
N THR A 552 12.95 -4.19 -13.02
CA THR A 552 12.92 -4.30 -14.49
C THR A 552 12.61 -2.96 -15.14
N ALA A 553 11.64 -2.19 -14.62
CA ALA A 553 11.29 -0.87 -15.14
C ALA A 553 12.42 0.16 -14.96
N THR A 554 13.23 0.04 -13.90
CA THR A 554 14.40 0.90 -13.72
C THR A 554 15.61 0.08 -13.21
N PRO A 555 16.37 -0.57 -14.12
CA PRO A 555 17.48 -1.46 -13.75
C PRO A 555 18.61 -0.81 -12.96
N ALA A 556 18.73 0.52 -13.02
CA ALA A 556 19.74 1.27 -12.26
C ALA A 556 19.45 1.35 -10.75
N LEU A 557 18.20 1.15 -10.30
CA LEU A 557 17.83 1.31 -8.89
C LEU A 557 18.55 0.32 -7.98
N SER A 558 19.07 0.80 -6.85
CA SER A 558 19.55 -0.04 -5.76
C SER A 558 18.42 -0.83 -5.11
N MET A 559 18.78 -1.89 -4.39
CA MET A 559 17.80 -2.67 -3.60
C MET A 559 17.15 -1.81 -2.50
N LEU A 560 17.83 -0.78 -2.00
CA LEU A 560 17.26 0.18 -1.05
C LEU A 560 16.14 1.02 -1.69
N SER A 561 16.33 1.44 -2.94
CA SER A 561 15.31 2.17 -3.71
C SER A 561 14.14 1.27 -4.10
N VAL A 562 14.39 0.04 -4.55
CA VAL A 562 13.30 -0.93 -4.83
C VAL A 562 12.44 -1.12 -3.57
N ARG A 563 13.07 -1.42 -2.42
CA ARG A 563 12.37 -1.56 -1.12
C ARG A 563 11.64 -0.27 -0.72
N GLY A 564 12.27 0.88 -0.94
CA GLY A 564 11.71 2.18 -0.65
C GLY A 564 10.47 2.47 -1.51
N MET A 565 10.51 2.19 -2.81
CA MET A 565 9.42 2.43 -3.75
C MET A 565 8.19 1.59 -3.42
N MET A 566 8.36 0.33 -3.02
CA MET A 566 7.24 -0.50 -2.55
C MET A 566 6.50 0.12 -1.36
N VAL A 567 7.24 0.70 -0.42
CA VAL A 567 6.66 1.39 0.73
C VAL A 567 6.14 2.79 0.36
N HIS A 568 6.78 3.45 -0.61
CA HIS A 568 6.42 4.78 -1.08
C HIS A 568 5.11 4.78 -1.87
N SER A 569 4.82 3.73 -2.64
CA SER A 569 3.56 3.62 -3.38
C SER A 569 2.41 3.06 -2.54
N ALA A 570 2.67 2.57 -1.31
CA ALA A 570 1.65 1.95 -0.48
C ALA A 570 0.58 2.92 0.02
N LYS A 571 -0.69 2.53 -0.09
CA LYS A 571 -1.88 3.27 0.35
C LYS A 571 -2.75 2.42 1.27
N TRP A 572 -3.42 3.04 2.24
CA TRP A 572 -4.42 2.36 3.05
C TRP A 572 -5.76 2.31 2.30
N THR A 573 -6.38 1.13 2.28
CA THR A 573 -7.74 0.96 1.76
C THR A 573 -8.75 1.66 2.69
N PRO A 574 -10.00 1.90 2.24
CA PRO A 574 -11.06 2.42 3.10
C PRO A 574 -11.27 1.58 4.37
N GLU A 575 -11.22 0.25 4.27
CA GLU A 575 -11.37 -0.65 5.42
C GLU A 575 -10.19 -0.55 6.41
N MET A 576 -8.97 -0.41 5.92
CA MET A 576 -7.80 -0.17 6.78
C MET A 576 -7.91 1.17 7.50
N ILE A 577 -8.42 2.21 6.84
CA ILE A 577 -8.66 3.52 7.47
C ILE A 577 -9.75 3.43 8.54
N ARG A 578 -10.78 2.59 8.35
CA ARG A 578 -11.86 2.36 9.33
C ARG A 578 -11.36 1.72 10.64
N ILE A 579 -10.21 1.03 10.64
CA ILE A 579 -9.54 0.57 11.89
C ILE A 579 -9.27 1.75 12.83
N GLY A 580 -9.02 2.95 12.29
CA GLY A 580 -9.04 4.20 13.02
C GLY A 580 -7.66 4.76 13.36
N ASN A 581 -7.11 4.41 14.52
CA ASN A 581 -5.90 5.06 15.01
C ASN A 581 -4.65 4.57 14.26
N ILE A 582 -3.75 5.46 13.86
CA ILE A 582 -2.43 5.12 13.27
C ILE A 582 -1.64 4.14 14.17
N LYS A 583 -1.86 4.19 15.49
CA LYS A 583 -1.25 3.23 16.44
C LYS A 583 -1.75 1.79 16.28
N ASP A 584 -2.90 1.59 15.65
CA ASP A 584 -3.48 0.29 15.33
C ASP A 584 -3.26 -0.05 13.86
N ILE A 585 -3.43 0.92 12.93
CA ILE A 585 -3.26 0.71 11.49
C ILE A 585 -1.83 0.27 11.16
N ILE A 586 -0.80 0.99 11.61
CA ILE A 586 0.59 0.69 11.22
C ILE A 586 1.02 -0.73 11.65
N PRO A 587 0.78 -1.18 12.90
CA PRO A 587 1.15 -2.53 13.30
C PRO A 587 0.34 -3.65 12.61
N LEU A 588 -0.88 -3.36 12.11
CA LEU A 588 -1.73 -4.34 11.43
C LEU A 588 -1.48 -4.39 9.92
N CYS A 589 -1.37 -3.23 9.28
CA CYS A 589 -1.42 -3.07 7.84
C CYS A 589 -0.15 -2.44 7.25
N GLY A 590 0.82 -2.05 8.10
CA GLY A 590 1.99 -1.30 7.66
C GLY A 590 1.59 0.01 6.98
N TYR A 591 2.32 0.37 5.93
CA TYR A 591 2.02 1.51 5.07
C TYR A 591 0.87 1.24 4.07
N GLY A 592 0.27 0.04 4.11
CA GLY A 592 -0.86 -0.35 3.27
C GLY A 592 -0.48 -1.23 2.09
N VAL A 593 -1.32 -1.17 1.05
CA VAL A 593 -1.16 -1.93 -0.20
C VAL A 593 -0.36 -1.09 -1.19
N PRO A 594 0.81 -1.55 -1.66
CA PRO A 594 1.55 -0.92 -2.75
C PRO A 594 0.70 -0.77 -4.01
N ASP A 595 0.63 0.45 -4.54
CA ASP A 595 0.09 0.70 -5.88
C ASP A 595 1.15 0.36 -6.94
N GLU A 596 0.84 -0.58 -7.85
CA GLU A 596 1.81 -1.05 -8.86
C GLU A 596 2.14 0.07 -9.86
N GLU A 597 1.15 0.83 -10.35
CA GLU A 597 1.39 1.87 -11.35
C GLU A 597 2.28 2.98 -10.81
N THR A 598 1.99 3.49 -9.61
CA THR A 598 2.76 4.53 -8.91
C THR A 598 4.16 4.04 -8.51
N ALA A 599 4.33 2.74 -8.28
CA ALA A 599 5.64 2.16 -7.99
C ALA A 599 6.56 2.08 -9.21
N LEU A 600 5.99 1.96 -10.41
CA LEU A 600 6.72 1.81 -11.67
C LEU A 600 6.89 3.14 -12.41
N PHE A 601 5.90 4.02 -12.31
CA PHE A 601 5.81 5.19 -13.16
C PHE A 601 5.34 6.42 -12.39
N SER A 602 5.87 7.56 -12.81
CA SER A 602 5.27 8.86 -12.58
C SER A 602 4.16 9.11 -13.60
N ASN A 603 3.42 10.18 -13.40
CA ASN A 603 2.46 10.68 -14.39
C ASN A 603 2.47 12.21 -14.39
N GLU A 604 1.66 12.82 -15.25
CA GLU A 604 1.60 14.29 -15.41
C GLU A 604 1.39 15.05 -14.08
N LYS A 605 0.69 14.45 -13.10
CA LYS A 605 0.35 15.06 -11.80
C LYS A 605 1.05 14.40 -10.61
N TYR A 606 1.93 13.44 -10.86
CA TYR A 606 2.68 12.72 -9.84
C TYR A 606 4.14 12.58 -10.27
N ALA A 607 5.02 13.37 -9.67
CA ALA A 607 6.44 13.38 -9.99
C ALA A 607 7.26 12.81 -8.82
N THR A 608 8.11 11.82 -9.11
CA THR A 608 8.94 11.13 -8.10
C THR A 608 10.42 11.40 -8.34
N PHE A 609 11.13 11.83 -7.30
CA PHE A 609 12.57 11.96 -7.23
C PHE A 609 13.15 10.78 -6.45
N ILE A 610 14.22 10.18 -6.96
CA ILE A 610 14.94 9.09 -6.29
C ILE A 610 16.41 9.46 -6.16
N PHE A 611 16.88 9.53 -4.92
CA PHE A 611 18.27 9.76 -4.57
C PHE A 611 18.86 8.52 -3.89
N GLU A 612 20.13 8.29 -4.12
CA GLU A 612 20.93 7.24 -3.50
C GLU A 612 22.25 7.83 -3.02
N ASN A 613 22.57 7.68 -1.74
CA ASN A 613 23.75 8.31 -1.17
C ASN A 613 24.33 7.52 0.00
N GLU A 614 25.51 7.94 0.46
CA GLU A 614 26.25 7.34 1.56
C GLU A 614 26.59 8.39 2.61
N LEU A 615 26.20 8.17 3.87
CA LEU A 615 26.42 9.10 4.97
C LEU A 615 27.44 8.53 5.96
N ILE A 616 28.35 9.37 6.46
CA ILE A 616 29.30 9.01 7.54
C ILE A 616 28.72 9.52 8.87
N PRO A 617 28.07 8.67 9.68
CA PRO A 617 27.23 9.13 10.79
C PRO A 617 28.03 9.66 11.98
N TYR A 618 29.22 9.10 12.22
CA TYR A 618 30.03 9.39 13.39
C TYR A 618 31.49 9.67 13.03
N TRP A 619 32.27 10.23 13.94
CA TRP A 619 33.72 10.39 13.81
C TRP A 619 34.35 10.36 15.21
N GLU A 620 35.62 9.99 15.28
CA GLU A 620 36.35 9.92 16.54
C GLU A 620 36.83 11.31 16.94
N LYS A 621 36.42 11.75 18.13
CA LYS A 621 36.84 13.01 18.74
C LYS A 621 37.11 12.79 20.23
N ASP A 622 38.30 13.17 20.67
CA ASP A 622 38.73 13.07 22.08
C ASP A 622 38.57 11.65 22.67
N GLY A 623 38.84 10.62 21.86
CA GLY A 623 38.76 9.21 22.27
C GLY A 623 37.33 8.65 22.40
N SER A 624 36.33 9.39 21.92
CA SER A 624 34.91 8.98 21.87
C SER A 624 34.32 9.26 20.49
N ASN A 625 33.30 8.50 20.07
CA ASN A 625 32.66 8.81 18.79
C ASN A 625 31.55 9.82 19.00
N THR A 626 31.56 10.85 18.16
CA THR A 626 30.55 11.90 18.14
C THR A 626 29.88 11.93 16.79
N TYR A 627 28.75 12.64 16.70
CA TYR A 627 28.07 12.85 15.42
C TYR A 627 28.97 13.59 14.44
N ASN A 628 28.94 13.17 13.17
CA ASN A 628 29.78 13.73 12.11
C ASN A 628 28.97 14.52 11.10
N GLN A 629 28.25 13.83 10.21
CA GLN A 629 27.58 14.46 9.07
C GLN A 629 26.05 14.30 9.13
N LEU A 630 25.36 15.31 8.62
CA LEU A 630 24.03 15.21 8.03
C LEU A 630 24.15 15.51 6.53
N HIS A 631 23.20 15.05 5.74
CA HIS A 631 23.05 15.47 4.34
C HIS A 631 21.90 16.46 4.23
N PHE A 632 22.20 17.62 3.63
CA PHE A 632 21.21 18.62 3.27
C PHE A 632 20.91 18.51 1.78
N TYR A 633 19.62 18.52 1.46
CA TYR A 633 19.10 18.50 0.10
C TYR A 633 18.33 19.79 -0.10
N ASP A 634 18.74 20.56 -1.09
CA ASP A 634 17.92 21.60 -1.69
C ASP A 634 17.43 21.04 -3.02
N LEU A 635 16.16 20.65 -3.08
CA LEU A 635 15.62 19.90 -4.20
C LEU A 635 15.54 20.79 -5.46
N PRO A 636 15.63 20.23 -6.67
CA PRO A 636 15.22 20.92 -7.89
C PRO A 636 13.69 21.10 -7.85
N TRP A 637 13.26 22.21 -7.23
CA TRP A 637 11.88 22.44 -6.83
C TRP A 637 11.19 23.42 -7.78
N PRO A 638 9.99 23.13 -8.30
CA PRO A 638 9.28 24.01 -9.23
C PRO A 638 8.59 25.17 -8.50
N THR A 639 9.36 26.00 -7.78
CA THR A 639 8.84 27.04 -6.87
C THR A 639 7.89 28.01 -7.58
N GLU A 640 8.26 28.55 -8.74
CA GLU A 640 7.41 29.51 -9.47
C GLU A 640 6.05 28.91 -9.87
N VAL A 641 6.03 27.64 -10.27
CA VAL A 641 4.79 26.94 -10.65
C VAL A 641 3.94 26.68 -9.41
N LEU A 642 4.55 26.19 -8.33
CA LEU A 642 3.86 25.95 -7.05
C LEU A 642 3.27 27.23 -6.45
N GLU A 643 3.96 28.38 -6.57
CA GLU A 643 3.44 29.69 -6.16
C GLU A 643 2.24 30.11 -7.00
N GLN A 644 2.29 29.89 -8.33
CA GLN A 644 1.18 30.21 -9.24
C GLN A 644 -0.06 29.33 -9.01
N MET A 645 0.13 28.08 -8.60
CA MET A 645 -0.96 27.17 -8.23
C MET A 645 -1.75 27.63 -7.01
N GLY A 646 -1.15 28.44 -6.12
CA GLY A 646 -1.82 29.05 -4.98
C GLY A 646 -2.36 28.03 -3.97
N GLU A 647 -3.68 28.03 -3.77
CA GLU A 647 -4.41 27.23 -2.75
C GLU A 647 -4.68 25.79 -3.16
N GLU A 648 -4.13 25.34 -4.29
CA GLU A 648 -4.25 23.96 -4.74
C GLU A 648 -3.70 22.99 -3.67
N ASN A 649 -4.47 21.98 -3.26
CA ASN A 649 -3.97 20.98 -2.30
C ASN A 649 -2.88 20.13 -2.97
N VAL A 650 -1.78 19.87 -2.30
CA VAL A 650 -0.70 19.04 -2.85
C VAL A 650 -0.20 18.12 -1.76
N LYS A 651 0.22 16.92 -2.14
CA LYS A 651 0.82 15.96 -1.21
C LYS A 651 2.29 15.81 -1.53
N ILE A 652 3.13 15.97 -0.53
CA ILE A 652 4.53 15.54 -0.58
C ILE A 652 4.71 14.32 0.31
N ARG A 653 5.20 13.24 -0.29
CA ARG A 653 5.58 12.02 0.42
C ARG A 653 7.09 11.90 0.44
N ILE A 654 7.64 11.50 1.57
CA ILE A 654 9.07 11.23 1.74
C ILE A 654 9.23 9.82 2.28
N THR A 655 10.07 9.02 1.62
CA THR A 655 10.47 7.69 2.07
C THR A 655 11.99 7.60 2.17
N LEU A 656 12.48 7.15 3.32
CA LEU A 656 13.89 6.91 3.60
C LEU A 656 14.10 5.42 3.83
N SER A 657 14.94 4.78 3.02
CA SER A 657 15.24 3.34 3.07
C SER A 657 16.75 3.14 3.25
N TYR A 658 17.16 2.45 4.30
CA TYR A 658 18.56 2.10 4.58
C TYR A 658 18.68 0.74 5.27
N TYR A 659 19.87 0.13 5.26
CA TYR A 659 20.13 -1.08 6.06
C TYR A 659 21.04 -0.76 7.25
N VAL A 660 20.90 -1.57 8.29
CA VAL A 660 21.74 -1.49 9.50
C VAL A 660 22.58 -2.76 9.63
N LYS A 661 23.79 -2.62 10.19
CA LYS A 661 24.59 -3.77 10.62
C LYS A 661 24.08 -4.24 11.98
N PRO A 662 23.51 -5.45 12.10
CA PRO A 662 22.94 -5.93 13.36
C PRO A 662 24.02 -6.17 14.42
N SER A 663 23.63 -6.11 15.70
CA SER A 663 24.47 -6.50 16.84
C SER A 663 23.61 -7.26 17.87
N PRO A 664 23.37 -8.57 17.68
CA PRO A 664 22.44 -9.36 18.50
C PRO A 664 22.94 -9.69 19.94
N GLY A 665 24.16 -9.27 20.31
CA GLY A 665 24.74 -9.59 21.62
C GLY A 665 24.07 -8.86 22.80
N TYR A 666 23.62 -9.62 23.81
CA TYR A 666 22.92 -9.14 25.01
C TYR A 666 23.82 -8.69 26.18
N ALA A 667 25.14 -8.80 26.05
CA ALA A 667 26.07 -8.71 27.19
C ALA A 667 26.41 -7.28 27.63
N GLY A 668 25.45 -6.51 28.14
CA GLY A 668 25.77 -5.46 29.11
C GLY A 668 24.70 -4.40 29.33
N ARG A 669 24.40 -4.14 30.61
CA ARG A 669 23.51 -3.10 31.14
C ARG A 669 24.02 -1.65 30.92
N SER A 670 24.77 -1.41 29.86
CA SER A 670 25.27 -0.10 29.44
C SER A 670 24.77 0.18 28.01
N ASN A 671 24.43 1.44 27.70
CA ASN A 671 23.91 1.92 26.41
C ASN A 671 24.55 1.29 25.14
N LYS A 672 25.80 0.80 25.23
CA LYS A 672 26.70 0.15 24.24
C LYS A 672 26.19 -1.05 23.42
N TYR A 673 24.98 -1.56 23.66
CA TYR A 673 24.41 -2.76 23.01
C TYR A 673 23.10 -2.48 22.29
N ARG A 674 23.09 -1.42 21.47
CA ARG A 674 22.01 -1.17 20.50
C ARG A 674 22.10 -2.18 19.36
N TYR A 675 20.94 -2.67 18.91
CA TYR A 675 20.87 -3.59 17.77
C TYR A 675 21.34 -2.94 16.46
N PRO A 676 20.82 -1.78 16.02
CA PRO A 676 21.27 -1.13 14.79
C PRO A 676 22.63 -0.44 14.95
N SER A 677 23.44 -0.49 13.89
CA SER A 677 24.72 0.22 13.77
C SER A 677 24.59 1.73 13.93
N ALA A 678 23.63 2.30 13.21
CA ALA A 678 23.17 3.68 13.28
C ALA A 678 21.68 3.69 12.90
N THR A 679 20.96 4.74 13.30
CA THR A 679 19.65 5.05 12.73
C THR A 679 19.77 6.28 11.84
N LEU A 680 18.92 6.39 10.83
CA LEU A 680 18.75 7.61 10.04
C LEU A 680 17.35 8.17 10.24
N HIS A 681 17.24 9.48 10.07
CA HIS A 681 16.02 10.24 10.20
C HIS A 681 15.96 11.31 9.10
N PHE A 682 14.74 11.69 8.71
CA PHE A 682 14.52 12.83 7.82
C PHE A 682 13.67 13.92 8.47
N ASP A 683 13.91 15.15 8.06
CA ASP A 683 13.07 16.31 8.34
C ASP A 683 12.95 17.18 7.08
N LEU A 684 11.87 17.93 6.99
CA LEU A 684 11.50 18.76 5.84
C LEU A 684 11.27 20.19 6.36
N LYS A 685 11.78 21.17 5.64
CA LYS A 685 11.57 22.58 5.94
C LYS A 685 10.08 22.93 5.88
N SER A 686 9.57 23.69 6.84
CA SER A 686 8.21 24.26 6.76
C SER A 686 8.17 25.57 5.98
N ALA A 687 6.98 25.95 5.50
CA ALA A 687 6.75 27.25 4.86
C ALA A 687 7.01 28.42 5.82
N SER A 688 6.77 28.22 7.12
CA SER A 688 6.91 29.23 8.17
C SER A 688 8.33 29.45 8.69
N GLU A 689 9.32 28.66 8.25
CA GLU A 689 10.70 28.78 8.70
C GLU A 689 11.64 29.20 7.56
N SER A 690 12.66 30.00 7.86
CA SER A 690 13.77 30.26 6.95
C SER A 690 14.70 29.04 6.86
N MET A 691 15.56 28.99 5.84
CA MET A 691 16.56 27.91 5.69
C MET A 691 17.52 27.84 6.89
N GLU A 692 17.94 29.00 7.41
CA GLU A 692 18.81 29.09 8.60
C GLU A 692 18.13 28.48 9.83
N GLU A 693 16.86 28.83 10.06
CA GLU A 693 16.07 28.30 11.18
C GLU A 693 15.88 26.79 11.07
N PHE A 694 15.59 26.29 9.87
CA PHE A 694 15.44 24.86 9.58
C PHE A 694 16.71 24.07 9.89
N LEU A 695 17.86 24.55 9.43
CA LEU A 695 19.16 23.91 9.68
C LEU A 695 19.46 23.88 11.20
N CYS A 696 19.27 25.01 11.89
CA CYS A 696 19.48 25.12 13.33
C CYS A 696 18.51 24.26 14.16
N ARG A 697 17.29 24.01 13.66
CA ARG A 697 16.22 23.27 14.37
C ARG A 697 16.66 21.88 14.83
N ARG A 698 17.45 21.19 14.00
CA ARG A 698 18.00 19.85 14.33
C ARG A 698 19.50 19.87 14.61
N ASN A 699 20.22 20.89 14.15
CA ASN A 699 21.67 20.92 14.19
C ASN A 699 22.23 22.09 15.01
N LYS A 700 22.90 21.78 16.12
CA LYS A 700 23.59 22.76 16.97
C LYS A 700 24.77 23.43 16.26
N SER A 701 25.39 22.76 15.29
CA SER A 701 26.53 23.29 14.56
C SER A 701 26.16 24.46 13.63
N GLU A 702 24.88 24.66 13.32
CA GLU A 702 24.41 25.66 12.34
C GLU A 702 24.07 27.01 13.00
N GLY A 703 24.03 27.09 14.34
CA GLY A 703 23.66 28.31 15.09
C GLY A 703 22.51 28.11 16.07
N GLU A 704 22.00 29.20 16.65
CA GLU A 704 20.99 29.18 17.72
C GLU A 704 19.58 29.64 17.28
N LYS A 705 19.44 30.24 16.10
CA LYS A 705 18.17 30.79 15.59
C LYS A 705 17.25 29.65 15.17
N ARG A 706 16.10 29.50 15.83
CA ARG A 706 15.26 28.32 15.66
C ARG A 706 13.79 28.66 15.52
N THR A 707 13.09 27.75 14.86
CA THR A 707 11.63 27.65 14.78
C THR A 707 11.21 26.34 15.42
N ASP A 708 9.97 26.32 15.90
CA ASP A 708 9.30 25.07 16.21
C ASP A 708 8.45 24.70 14.99
N ASN A 709 8.63 23.47 14.49
CA ASN A 709 7.81 22.95 13.39
C ASN A 709 6.62 22.16 13.97
N ASP A 710 5.48 22.19 13.27
CA ASP A 710 4.33 21.36 13.62
C ASP A 710 4.68 19.88 13.39
N THR A 711 5.02 19.17 14.47
CA THR A 711 5.30 17.74 14.41
C THR A 711 4.07 16.90 14.06
N ASN A 712 2.87 17.47 14.13
CA ASN A 712 1.60 16.81 13.79
C ASN A 712 1.19 17.00 12.33
N ARG A 713 1.90 17.82 11.54
CA ARG A 713 1.61 18.00 10.10
C ARG A 713 1.79 16.72 9.29
N TRP A 714 2.58 15.79 9.83
CA TRP A 714 2.86 14.47 9.29
C TRP A 714 1.75 13.47 9.60
N THR A 715 1.31 12.72 8.61
CA THR A 715 0.25 11.72 8.75
C THR A 715 0.67 10.56 9.67
N ILE A 716 1.81 9.91 9.44
CA ILE A 716 2.26 8.76 10.24
C ILE A 716 2.81 9.20 11.60
N LYS A 717 3.39 10.40 11.64
CA LYS A 717 4.07 11.03 12.79
C LYS A 717 5.47 10.48 12.99
N GLN A 718 6.38 11.39 13.31
CA GLN A 718 7.81 11.11 13.46
C GLN A 718 8.11 9.92 14.40
N GLN A 719 7.49 9.87 15.59
CA GLN A 719 7.74 8.79 16.56
C GLN A 719 7.37 7.41 16.03
N ARG A 720 6.38 7.32 15.12
CA ARG A 720 5.92 6.06 14.56
C ARG A 720 6.76 5.68 13.35
N ARG A 721 7.00 6.58 12.40
CA ARG A 721 7.80 6.26 11.20
C ARG A 721 9.24 5.85 11.51
N GLU A 722 9.81 6.36 12.61
CA GLU A 722 11.20 6.08 13.01
C GLU A 722 11.41 4.70 13.68
N GLN A 723 10.37 3.86 13.77
CA GLN A 723 10.43 2.52 14.38
C GLN A 723 10.88 1.41 13.40
N GLY A 724 11.72 1.76 12.42
CA GLY A 724 12.20 0.85 11.38
C GLY A 724 13.25 1.48 10.47
N THR A 725 13.78 0.68 9.55
CA THR A 725 14.83 1.10 8.59
C THR A 725 14.29 1.54 7.22
N VAL A 726 12.98 1.36 7.01
CA VAL A 726 12.22 2.02 5.95
C VAL A 726 11.15 2.89 6.58
N GLN A 727 11.25 4.19 6.34
CA GLN A 727 10.44 5.21 6.99
C GLN A 727 9.70 5.97 5.91
N SER A 728 8.37 6.00 5.95
CA SER A 728 7.56 6.76 5.00
C SER A 728 6.59 7.66 5.75
N ASP A 729 6.40 8.88 5.26
CA ASP A 729 5.44 9.81 5.79
C ASP A 729 5.08 10.84 4.73
N TRP A 730 3.91 11.45 4.87
CA TRP A 730 3.44 12.46 3.94
C TRP A 730 2.78 13.61 4.68
N ILE A 731 2.75 14.74 4.00
CA ILE A 731 1.96 15.90 4.37
C ILE A 731 1.07 16.25 3.18
N GLU A 732 0.00 16.96 3.47
CA GLU A 732 -0.81 17.63 2.47
C GLU A 732 -0.92 19.07 2.95
N CYS A 733 -0.71 20.00 2.04
CA CYS A 733 -0.62 21.44 2.25
C CYS A 733 -1.03 22.16 0.97
N THR A 734 -1.07 23.48 0.96
CA THR A 734 -1.30 24.21 -0.30
C THR A 734 -0.05 24.19 -1.17
N ALA A 735 -0.20 24.37 -2.48
CA ALA A 735 0.92 24.47 -3.41
C ALA A 735 1.82 25.67 -3.06
N ALA A 736 1.22 26.80 -2.68
CA ALA A 736 1.96 27.96 -2.19
C ALA A 736 2.79 27.66 -0.93
N GLU A 737 2.25 26.89 0.03
CA GLU A 737 3.03 26.41 1.18
C GLU A 737 4.15 25.47 0.75
N LEU A 738 3.87 24.54 -0.18
CA LEU A 738 4.83 23.57 -0.67
C LEU A 738 5.99 24.23 -1.45
N ALA A 739 5.74 25.34 -2.14
CA ALA A 739 6.75 26.11 -2.86
C ALA A 739 7.94 26.51 -1.97
N SER A 740 7.66 26.73 -0.67
CA SER A 740 8.65 27.07 0.36
C SER A 740 9.24 25.86 1.10
N CYS A 741 8.86 24.62 0.75
CA CYS A 741 9.25 23.39 1.45
C CYS A 741 10.30 22.56 0.68
N GLY A 742 11.06 23.14 -0.24
CA GLY A 742 11.99 22.42 -1.11
C GLY A 742 13.26 21.83 -0.46
N GLN A 743 13.42 21.92 0.87
CA GLN A 743 14.63 21.50 1.57
C GLN A 743 14.41 20.33 2.54
N ILE A 744 15.25 19.31 2.43
CA ILE A 744 15.26 18.11 3.27
C ILE A 744 16.60 17.97 3.98
N ILE A 745 16.59 17.45 5.21
CA ILE A 745 17.80 16.94 5.85
C ILE A 745 17.67 15.45 6.15
N ILE A 746 18.74 14.70 5.94
CA ILE A 746 18.94 13.34 6.43
C ILE A 746 20.02 13.38 7.50
N TYR A 747 19.70 12.92 8.71
CA TYR A 747 20.63 13.01 9.84
C TYR A 747 20.68 11.71 10.65
N PRO A 748 21.85 11.36 11.21
CA PRO A 748 22.03 10.15 11.99
C PRO A 748 21.46 10.28 13.41
N GLY A 749 20.90 9.19 13.92
CA GLY A 749 20.50 9.00 15.31
C GLY A 749 21.52 8.18 16.10
N GLN A 750 21.08 7.45 17.11
CA GLN A 750 21.98 6.64 17.96
C GLN A 750 22.16 5.24 17.38
N GLY A 751 23.30 4.60 17.66
CA GLY A 751 23.56 3.21 17.28
C GLY A 751 24.87 2.72 17.86
N TRP A 752 25.14 1.43 17.76
CA TRP A 752 26.29 0.82 18.43
C TRP A 752 27.64 1.29 17.83
N TRP A 753 27.68 1.77 16.58
CA TRP A 753 28.88 2.38 16.00
C TRP A 753 29.31 3.65 16.73
N LYS A 754 28.38 4.38 17.35
CA LYS A 754 28.73 5.57 18.15
C LYS A 754 29.34 5.20 19.51
N GLU A 755 29.04 4.02 20.02
CA GLU A 755 29.37 3.62 21.39
C GLU A 755 30.61 2.70 21.45
N ARG A 756 31.09 2.20 20.30
CA ARG A 756 32.30 1.36 20.14
C ARG A 756 33.35 2.07 19.28
N LYS A 757 34.65 1.86 19.53
CA LYS A 757 35.73 2.53 18.77
C LYS A 757 35.61 2.33 17.25
N LEU A 758 35.80 3.39 16.46
CA LEU A 758 35.59 3.36 15.00
C LEU A 758 36.60 2.52 14.22
N ALA A 759 37.81 2.30 14.74
CA ALA A 759 38.84 1.48 14.08
C ALA A 759 38.39 0.03 13.77
N ASN A 760 37.25 -0.41 14.32
CA ASN A 760 36.69 -1.75 14.16
C ASN A 760 35.29 -1.75 13.51
N VAL A 761 34.84 -0.65 12.88
CA VAL A 761 33.48 -0.56 12.32
C VAL A 761 33.45 0.13 10.95
N ASP A 762 32.56 -0.35 10.07
CA ASP A 762 32.29 0.25 8.76
C ASP A 762 31.46 1.52 8.95
N ASN A 763 32.08 2.69 9.09
CA ASN A 763 31.40 3.92 9.47
C ASN A 763 30.72 4.64 8.28
N VAL A 764 30.02 3.89 7.43
CA VAL A 764 29.32 4.37 6.23
C VAL A 764 27.94 3.71 6.18
N ILE A 765 26.89 4.50 5.97
CA ILE A 765 25.53 3.99 5.80
C ILE A 765 24.98 4.44 4.45
N LYS A 766 24.64 3.46 3.60
CA LYS A 766 23.96 3.71 2.33
C LYS A 766 22.47 3.90 2.59
N TYR A 767 21.87 4.84 1.89
CA TYR A 767 20.43 5.07 1.95
C TYR A 767 19.87 5.47 0.59
N SER A 768 18.58 5.23 0.41
CA SER A 768 17.78 5.84 -0.64
C SER A 768 16.76 6.81 -0.04
N LEU A 769 16.64 7.98 -0.64
CA LEU A 769 15.65 9.00 -0.34
C LEU A 769 14.73 9.13 -1.55
N ILE A 770 13.45 8.86 -1.35
CA ILE A 770 12.41 8.97 -2.37
C ILE A 770 11.47 10.09 -1.95
N VAL A 771 11.20 11.01 -2.87
CA VAL A 771 10.32 12.15 -2.65
C VAL A 771 9.33 12.20 -3.79
N SER A 772 8.03 12.35 -3.52
CA SER A 772 7.05 12.62 -4.57
C SER A 772 6.29 13.90 -4.33
N ILE A 773 5.90 14.57 -5.41
CA ILE A 773 4.87 15.61 -5.40
C ILE A 773 3.67 15.05 -6.16
N GLU A 774 2.53 15.00 -5.48
CA GLU A 774 1.23 14.70 -6.05
C GLU A 774 0.43 15.99 -6.04
N THR A 775 0.05 16.46 -7.22
CA THR A 775 -0.81 17.64 -7.40
C THR A 775 -2.23 17.21 -7.66
N THR A 776 -3.10 18.22 -7.78
CA THR A 776 -4.50 18.01 -8.03
C THR A 776 -4.91 18.24 -9.53
N LYS A 777 -4.78 19.47 -9.96
CA LYS A 777 -5.34 19.92 -11.22
C LYS A 777 -4.20 20.12 -12.17
N THR A 778 -3.14 20.73 -11.65
CA THR A 778 -1.99 21.16 -12.40
C THR A 778 -1.05 19.99 -12.68
N GLU A 779 -0.69 19.82 -13.95
CA GLU A 779 0.38 18.92 -14.35
C GLU A 779 1.72 19.46 -13.82
N ILE A 780 2.36 18.71 -12.93
CA ILE A 780 3.57 19.14 -12.21
C ILE A 780 4.83 18.49 -12.77
N TYR A 781 4.69 17.40 -13.51
CA TYR A 781 5.83 16.59 -13.96
C TYR A 781 6.81 17.39 -14.82
N ASP A 782 6.32 18.06 -15.86
CA ASP A 782 7.18 18.80 -16.79
C ASP A 782 7.83 20.03 -16.10
N ALA A 783 7.17 20.60 -15.09
CA ALA A 783 7.73 21.68 -14.26
C ALA A 783 8.88 21.16 -13.39
N VAL A 784 8.73 19.97 -12.80
CA VAL A 784 9.79 19.27 -12.07
C VAL A 784 10.96 18.93 -13.01
N GLU A 785 10.68 18.39 -14.19
CA GLU A 785 11.70 18.08 -15.20
C GLU A 785 12.50 19.33 -15.60
N THR A 786 11.81 20.45 -15.79
CA THR A 786 12.43 21.75 -16.08
C THR A 786 13.30 22.23 -14.90
N ALA A 787 12.82 22.11 -13.67
CA ALA A 787 13.59 22.48 -12.47
C ALA A 787 14.85 21.63 -12.31
N ILE A 788 14.77 20.33 -12.60
CA ILE A 788 15.91 19.40 -12.63
C ILE A 788 16.91 19.82 -13.70
N SER A 789 16.43 20.03 -14.93
CA SER A 789 17.27 20.41 -16.08
C SER A 789 18.03 21.72 -15.82
N ASN A 790 17.36 22.71 -15.24
CA ASN A 790 17.97 24.00 -14.88
C ASN A 790 19.05 23.86 -13.79
N ARG A 791 18.86 22.96 -12.82
CA ARG A 791 19.81 22.79 -11.71
C ARG A 791 21.02 21.94 -12.10
N ILE A 792 20.78 20.82 -12.77
CA ILE A 792 21.80 19.82 -13.08
C ILE A 792 22.51 20.14 -14.40
N GLY A 793 21.79 20.64 -15.42
CA GLY A 793 22.37 21.08 -16.68
C GLY A 793 23.34 22.26 -16.53
N VAL A 794 23.09 23.15 -15.57
CA VAL A 794 23.99 24.28 -15.25
C VAL A 794 25.26 23.82 -14.52
N GLN A 795 25.20 22.77 -13.68
CA GLN A 795 26.38 22.20 -13.03
C GLN A 795 27.36 21.57 -14.04
N ILE A 796 26.86 20.87 -15.07
CA ILE A 796 27.72 20.27 -16.10
C ILE A 796 28.43 21.35 -16.94
N MET A 797 27.79 22.51 -17.19
CA MET A 797 28.41 23.61 -17.94
C MET A 797 29.45 24.42 -17.14
N GLN A 798 29.43 24.38 -15.81
CA GLN A 798 30.43 25.06 -14.97
C GLN A 798 31.69 24.21 -14.70
N GLU A 799 31.67 22.91 -15.05
CA GLU A 799 32.80 21.99 -14.91
C GLU A 799 33.56 21.71 -16.23
N VAL A 800 33.21 22.37 -17.35
CA VAL A 800 33.90 22.24 -18.66
C VAL A 800 34.92 23.35 -18.91
#